data_AF-A0A8J7T9N6-F1
#
_entry.id   AF-A0A8J7T9N6-F1
#
_cell.length_a   1.000
_cell.length_b   1.000
_cell.length_c   1.000
_cell.angle_alpha   90.00
_cell.angle_beta   90.00
_cell.angle_gamma   90.00
#
_symmetry.space_group_name_H-M   'P 1'
#
loop_
_entity.id
_entity.type
_entity.pdbx_description
1 polymer ?
#
loop_
_entity_poly.entity_id
_entity_poly.type
_entity_poly.pdbx_seq_one_letter_code
_entity_poly.pdbx_strand_id
1 'polypeptide(L)'
;TPLSLSLSVMCSADLSDIEGVLESPEALSSSGLYHSLDCTYTITVYTGYGVEIQVRKLNLSKDESLTIVALGGAGQELLANETLMSEGQVIRSSTNQVRIHYQSFQPASPGVFSFHYQAFLLSCSFPLSPAGGGVSVTDLHPGGSAHFHCDPGYEVRGHEVVTCLNSTRPHWSASEPQCVAVACGGWIRNATLGRILSPTPSGNHSNNLSCHWLLEAREGHRLHLHFERVALDEDNDSVNVLEGPVSVSVLTPFLFLRLIVRSGNNSQALLQFDSDIDDIPERGIVSEGSSLFLELQSENSGIPLLLALRYEAFDAEHCYEPFLLHGNFSTTDLSYQVGTRVTFSCSPGFLMEQGSGVIECIDPSEPRWNESEPVCKALCGGELSEPSGTVLSPDWPQSYSKGQDCVWQIHVSEDKRIELDIQILNIRRSDILTLYDGHDLTAHVFGQYLGSRERFRVYSVGSEVTIQFQSDADDSSFILSQGFLIHYRELERNDTCAALPPVSSGWSSSSHPSLVRGSVVTYECQPGYDIVGSDIITCQWDLSWSNAPPTCRKVQYCSDPGEVVNGARTVLGGARQVAEALFPVGVVVRFSCSEGYQLEGAPSLTCHSRDTGTPKWSDRSPKCVLKYEPCPNPGIPENGYQTLYKHRYQAGETLRFFCYEGYELIGEVTITCIPGHPSQWNSPPPFCKAYEELLEDHKLEVSRATDRSPQMKGGNIALAIFMPIILVIFLIGGIYLYYTK
;
A
#
# COMPACT_ATOMS: atom_id res chain seq x y z
N THR A 1 21.44 54.32 -8.77
CA THR A 1 22.84 53.91 -8.52
C THR A 1 23.27 54.40 -7.15
N PRO A 2 23.31 53.49 -6.16
CA PRO A 2 24.42 53.41 -5.24
C PRO A 2 25.22 52.15 -5.56
N LEU A 3 26.54 52.26 -5.52
CA LEU A 3 27.48 51.21 -5.87
C LEU A 3 27.39 50.05 -4.87
N SER A 4 26.99 48.86 -5.33
CA SER A 4 27.30 47.61 -4.65
C SER A 4 28.80 47.39 -4.73
N LEU A 5 29.52 47.79 -3.68
CA LEU A 5 30.89 47.35 -3.45
C LEU A 5 30.84 45.84 -3.23
N SER A 6 31.14 45.07 -4.28
CA SER A 6 31.42 43.64 -4.17
C SER A 6 32.71 43.50 -3.36
N LEU A 7 32.56 43.30 -2.05
CA LEU A 7 33.65 42.82 -1.20
C LEU A 7 33.99 41.41 -1.67
N SER A 8 35.24 41.21 -2.10
CA SER A 8 35.81 39.89 -2.37
C SER A 8 35.54 38.97 -1.17
N VAL A 9 34.87 37.84 -1.39
CA VAL A 9 34.53 36.86 -0.36
C VAL A 9 35.81 36.37 0.32
N MET A 10 36.05 36.78 1.56
CA MET A 10 37.21 36.35 2.34
C MET A 10 37.03 34.88 2.76
N CYS A 11 38.09 34.09 2.64
CA CYS A 11 38.13 32.75 3.23
C CYS A 11 38.13 32.92 4.75
N SER A 12 37.02 32.58 5.38
CA SER A 12 36.67 32.80 6.79
C SER A 12 36.09 34.18 7.13
N ALA A 13 34.89 34.19 7.70
CA ALA A 13 34.20 35.41 8.15
C ALA A 13 33.25 35.10 9.32
N ASP A 14 33.13 36.06 10.24
CA ASP A 14 32.14 36.04 11.31
C ASP A 14 30.97 36.94 10.93
N LEU A 15 29.77 36.35 10.88
CA LEU A 15 28.51 36.96 10.46
C LEU A 15 27.60 37.10 11.67
N SER A 16 27.04 38.29 11.89
CA SER A 16 26.16 38.58 13.04
C SER A 16 24.80 39.17 12.66
N ASP A 17 24.48 39.21 11.36
CA ASP A 17 23.21 39.70 10.87
C ASP A 17 22.07 38.70 11.17
N ILE A 18 20.83 39.19 11.24
CA ILE A 18 19.65 38.36 11.50
C ILE A 18 19.28 37.49 10.29
N GLU A 19 19.71 37.90 9.10
CA GLU A 19 19.52 37.21 7.83
C GLU A 19 20.66 37.58 6.90
N GLY A 20 21.12 36.63 6.08
CA GLY A 20 22.14 36.90 5.08
C GLY A 20 22.36 35.75 4.11
N VAL A 21 23.25 35.97 3.16
CA VAL A 21 23.68 34.94 2.20
C VAL A 21 25.18 34.74 2.36
N LEU A 22 25.58 33.49 2.52
CA LEU A 22 26.97 33.05 2.55
C LEU A 22 27.28 32.32 1.24
N GLU A 23 28.27 32.81 0.50
CA GLU A 23 28.70 32.23 -0.78
C GLU A 23 30.12 31.67 -0.68
N SER A 24 30.42 30.67 -1.52
CA SER A 24 31.76 30.08 -1.62
C SER A 24 32.81 31.12 -2.05
N PRO A 25 34.05 31.03 -1.55
CA PRO A 25 35.12 31.95 -1.91
C PRO A 25 35.52 31.82 -3.39
N GLU A 26 35.79 32.95 -4.04
CA GLU A 26 36.24 33.00 -5.44
C GLU A 26 37.70 32.54 -5.58
N ALA A 27 38.04 31.90 -6.70
CA ALA A 27 39.41 31.47 -6.99
C ALA A 27 40.33 32.70 -7.10
N LEU A 28 41.17 32.94 -6.09
CA LEU A 28 42.10 34.06 -6.09
C LEU A 28 43.14 33.91 -7.21
N SER A 29 43.04 34.77 -8.21
CA SER A 29 44.01 34.91 -9.29
C SER A 29 45.24 35.73 -8.84
N SER A 30 46.07 35.25 -7.90
CA SER A 30 47.51 35.61 -7.82
C SER A 30 48.25 35.04 -6.61
N SER A 31 49.34 34.32 -6.90
CA SER A 31 50.59 34.20 -6.13
C SER A 31 50.52 33.84 -4.64
N GLY A 32 50.60 32.55 -4.32
CA GLY A 32 50.94 32.06 -2.98
C GLY A 32 50.96 30.54 -2.87
N LEU A 33 51.99 29.97 -2.24
CA LEU A 33 52.29 28.54 -2.04
C LEU A 33 51.29 27.77 -1.13
N TYR A 34 49.98 27.92 -1.31
CA TYR A 34 49.00 27.19 -0.50
C TYR A 34 48.47 25.96 -1.24
N HIS A 35 48.82 24.78 -0.72
CA HIS A 35 48.45 23.47 -1.26
C HIS A 35 47.01 23.02 -0.89
N SER A 36 46.27 23.78 -0.08
CA SER A 36 44.88 23.49 0.32
C SER A 36 44.15 24.77 0.76
N LEU A 37 42.87 24.89 0.45
CA LEU A 37 41.97 25.97 0.89
C LEU A 37 41.18 25.48 2.11
N ASP A 38 41.21 26.22 3.21
CA ASP A 38 40.54 25.87 4.47
C ASP A 38 39.86 27.12 5.04
N CYS A 39 38.53 27.16 5.00
CA CYS A 39 37.72 28.33 5.33
C CYS A 39 36.71 28.01 6.44
N THR A 40 36.61 28.88 7.43
CA THR A 40 35.67 28.75 8.56
C THR A 40 34.78 29.97 8.66
N TYR A 41 33.47 29.78 8.55
CA TYR A 41 32.46 30.83 8.71
C TYR A 41 31.70 30.64 10.02
N THR A 42 31.56 31.68 10.82
CA THR A 42 30.77 31.64 12.07
C THR A 42 29.56 32.53 11.93
N ILE A 43 28.35 32.02 12.15
CA ILE A 43 27.12 32.80 12.19
C ILE A 43 26.67 32.88 13.64
N THR A 44 26.50 34.09 14.17
CA THR A 44 26.05 34.34 15.55
C THR A 44 24.81 35.24 15.56
N VAL A 45 23.71 34.74 16.09
CA VAL A 45 22.47 35.51 16.28
C VAL A 45 22.23 35.80 17.77
N TYR A 46 21.24 36.64 18.06
CA TYR A 46 20.86 36.98 19.44
C TYR A 46 20.51 35.73 20.26
N THR A 47 20.77 35.78 21.57
CA THR A 47 20.36 34.70 22.48
C THR A 47 18.85 34.52 22.43
N GLY A 48 18.39 33.27 22.49
CA GLY A 48 16.97 32.93 22.33
C GLY A 48 16.54 32.72 20.88
N TYR A 49 17.43 32.98 19.92
CA TYR A 49 17.26 32.65 18.51
C TYR A 49 18.30 31.63 18.07
N GLY A 50 17.94 30.79 17.10
CA GLY A 50 18.80 29.84 16.41
C GLY A 50 19.00 30.29 14.97
N VAL A 51 19.92 29.64 14.27
CA VAL A 51 20.21 29.89 12.86
C VAL A 51 19.57 28.79 12.02
N GLU A 52 18.68 29.21 11.12
CA GLU A 52 18.14 28.37 10.07
C GLU A 52 18.95 28.63 8.80
N ILE A 53 19.48 27.58 8.19
CA ILE A 53 20.30 27.63 6.98
C ILE A 53 19.59 26.87 5.88
N GLN A 54 19.22 27.58 4.81
CA GLN A 54 18.69 27.03 3.59
C GLN A 54 19.81 26.85 2.55
N VAL A 55 19.98 25.62 2.06
CA VAL A 55 20.94 25.28 1.01
C VAL A 55 20.38 25.75 -0.34
N ARG A 56 20.93 26.83 -0.90
CA ARG A 56 20.49 27.37 -2.20
C ARG A 56 21.21 26.75 -3.38
N LYS A 57 22.51 26.47 -3.22
CA LYS A 57 23.36 25.86 -4.25
C LYS A 57 24.45 25.03 -3.59
N LEU A 58 24.71 23.83 -4.11
CA LEU A 58 25.76 22.95 -3.61
C LEU A 58 26.33 22.12 -4.74
N ASN A 59 27.62 22.29 -5.03
CA ASN A 59 28.36 21.50 -6.00
C ASN A 59 29.80 21.31 -5.49
N LEU A 60 30.03 20.16 -4.84
CA LEU A 60 31.31 19.79 -4.24
C LEU A 60 31.96 18.63 -5.01
N SER A 61 33.28 18.65 -5.14
CA SER A 61 34.07 17.54 -5.69
C SER A 61 34.38 16.48 -4.64
N LYS A 62 34.88 15.30 -5.05
CA LYS A 62 35.15 14.16 -4.13
C LYS A 62 36.24 14.43 -3.10
N ASP A 63 37.08 15.44 -3.32
CA ASP A 63 38.19 15.83 -2.45
C ASP A 63 37.86 17.09 -1.62
N GLU A 64 36.58 17.45 -1.50
CA GLU A 64 36.11 18.62 -0.75
C GLU A 64 35.22 18.21 0.41
N SER A 65 35.42 18.82 1.58
CA SER A 65 34.60 18.59 2.77
C SER A 65 33.89 19.87 3.20
N LEU A 66 32.63 19.74 3.61
CA LEU A 66 31.81 20.86 4.08
C LEU A 66 30.98 20.38 5.26
N THR A 67 31.21 20.98 6.42
CA THR A 67 30.52 20.60 7.67
C THR A 67 29.88 21.80 8.33
N ILE A 68 28.68 21.61 8.86
CA ILE A 68 27.92 22.62 9.59
C ILE A 68 27.72 22.10 11.01
N VAL A 69 28.19 22.86 11.99
CA VAL A 69 28.13 22.49 13.41
C VAL A 69 27.52 23.61 14.25
N ALA A 70 26.66 23.26 15.19
CA ALA A 70 26.17 24.20 16.19
C ALA A 70 27.24 24.41 17.27
N LEU A 71 27.47 25.67 17.63
CA LEU A 71 28.35 26.09 18.71
C LEU A 71 27.49 26.62 19.86
N GLY A 72 27.79 26.22 21.10
CA GLY A 72 27.10 26.68 22.30
C GLY A 72 26.52 25.52 23.13
N GLY A 73 26.74 25.57 24.45
CA GLY A 73 26.44 24.45 25.36
C GLY A 73 27.65 23.57 25.65
N ALA A 74 27.43 22.38 26.21
CA ALA A 74 28.47 21.47 26.73
C ALA A 74 29.31 20.74 25.65
N GLY A 75 29.15 21.05 24.35
CA GLY A 75 29.87 20.41 23.24
C GLY A 75 29.53 21.00 21.87
N GLN A 76 30.19 20.51 20.81
CA GLN A 76 29.89 20.83 19.40
C GLN A 76 28.90 19.79 18.85
N GLU A 77 27.78 20.23 18.26
CA GLU A 77 26.78 19.35 17.65
C GLU A 77 26.90 19.40 16.12
N LEU A 78 27.09 18.25 15.46
CA LEU A 78 27.14 18.19 14.00
C LEU A 78 25.72 18.26 13.44
N LEU A 79 25.41 19.33 12.70
CA LEU A 79 24.09 19.55 12.09
C LEU A 79 24.00 18.94 10.69
N ALA A 80 25.06 19.05 9.89
CA ALA A 80 25.12 18.46 8.54
C ALA A 80 26.56 18.29 8.06
N ASN A 81 26.77 17.32 7.17
CA ASN A 81 28.04 17.07 6.46
C ASN A 81 27.79 16.98 4.94
N GLU A 82 28.85 16.85 4.16
CA GLU A 82 28.81 16.80 2.69
C GLU A 82 27.92 15.68 2.13
N THR A 83 27.73 14.57 2.86
CA THR A 83 26.87 13.46 2.43
C THR A 83 25.38 13.69 2.66
N LEU A 84 25.05 14.55 3.63
CA LEU A 84 23.68 14.74 4.11
C LEU A 84 23.05 16.05 3.61
N MET A 85 23.81 16.85 2.84
CA MET A 85 23.38 18.14 2.30
C MET A 85 22.93 18.03 0.83
N SER A 86 21.71 18.49 0.54
CA SER A 86 21.17 18.62 -0.83
C SER A 86 20.57 20.00 -1.07
N GLU A 87 20.53 20.45 -2.33
CA GLU A 87 19.91 21.72 -2.72
C GLU A 87 18.42 21.76 -2.30
N GLY A 88 18.00 22.84 -1.63
CA GLY A 88 16.66 23.03 -1.07
C GLY A 88 16.48 22.56 0.39
N GLN A 89 17.48 21.91 0.98
CA GLN A 89 17.41 21.47 2.38
C GLN A 89 17.50 22.63 3.37
N VAL A 90 16.78 22.49 4.48
CA VAL A 90 16.76 23.46 5.58
C VAL A 90 17.35 22.82 6.83
N ILE A 91 18.39 23.44 7.38
CA ILE A 91 19.14 22.97 8.55
C ILE A 91 18.91 23.96 9.68
N ARG A 92 18.50 23.49 10.86
CA ARG A 92 18.22 24.36 12.02
C ARG A 92 19.16 24.06 13.16
N SER A 93 19.73 25.09 13.77
CA SER A 93 20.59 24.93 14.95
C SER A 93 19.80 24.93 16.25
N SER A 94 20.24 24.12 17.22
CA SER A 94 19.74 24.10 18.60
C SER A 94 20.28 25.26 19.46
N THR A 95 21.21 26.04 18.90
CA THR A 95 21.93 27.13 19.57
C THR A 95 21.94 28.40 18.74
N ASN A 96 22.32 29.52 19.35
CA ASN A 96 22.43 30.82 18.67
C ASN A 96 23.72 31.01 17.84
N GLN A 97 24.59 30.00 17.75
CA GLN A 97 25.83 30.07 16.97
C GLN A 97 26.01 28.83 16.10
N VAL A 98 26.39 29.04 14.85
CA VAL A 98 26.71 27.97 13.91
C VAL A 98 28.06 28.23 13.28
N ARG A 99 28.85 27.19 13.10
CA ARG A 99 30.11 27.23 12.36
C ARG A 99 30.04 26.33 11.14
N ILE A 100 30.42 26.88 10.00
CA ILE A 100 30.49 26.20 8.71
C ILE A 100 31.97 26.09 8.36
N HIS A 101 32.45 24.88 8.17
CA HIS A 101 33.85 24.60 7.87
C HIS A 101 33.97 23.94 6.51
N TYR A 102 34.72 24.58 5.61
CA TYR A 102 34.93 24.17 4.23
C TYR A 102 36.40 23.92 3.95
N GLN A 103 36.73 22.75 3.41
CA GLN A 103 38.11 22.39 3.06
C GLN A 103 38.17 21.84 1.63
N SER A 104 39.12 22.34 0.83
CA SER A 104 39.36 21.90 -0.55
C SER A 104 40.86 21.70 -0.80
N PHE A 105 41.23 20.52 -1.32
CA PHE A 105 42.61 20.19 -1.68
C PHE A 105 42.98 20.54 -3.14
N GLN A 106 42.04 21.09 -3.93
CA GLN A 106 42.24 21.49 -5.33
C GLN A 106 41.91 22.99 -5.55
N PRO A 107 42.84 23.93 -5.25
CA PRO A 107 42.56 25.36 -5.27
C PRO A 107 42.34 25.97 -6.67
N ALA A 108 42.53 25.21 -7.75
CA ALA A 108 42.37 25.69 -9.12
C ALA A 108 40.90 25.73 -9.59
N SER A 109 40.01 24.96 -8.96
CA SER A 109 38.56 24.94 -9.23
C SER A 109 37.79 24.54 -7.97
N PRO A 110 37.64 25.45 -7.00
CA PRO A 110 36.93 25.13 -5.77
C PRO A 110 35.44 24.84 -6.04
N GLY A 111 34.87 23.93 -5.28
CA GLY A 111 33.44 23.66 -5.21
C GLY A 111 32.63 24.91 -4.88
N VAL A 112 31.40 24.95 -5.37
CA VAL A 112 30.51 26.11 -5.26
C VAL A 112 29.39 25.79 -4.28
N PHE A 113 29.24 26.63 -3.26
CA PHE A 113 28.12 26.57 -2.32
C PHE A 113 27.51 27.95 -2.09
N SER A 114 26.19 27.99 -1.85
CA SER A 114 25.46 29.18 -1.46
C SER A 114 24.43 28.81 -0.41
N PHE A 115 24.52 29.47 0.74
CA PHE A 115 23.65 29.28 1.89
C PHE A 115 22.92 30.58 2.18
N HIS A 116 21.61 30.51 2.35
CA HIS A 116 20.83 31.61 2.91
C HIS A 116 20.52 31.28 4.36
N TYR A 117 20.88 32.17 5.27
CA TYR A 117 20.63 31.95 6.69
C TYR A 117 19.69 33.02 7.24
N GLN A 118 18.86 32.63 8.19
CA GLN A 118 17.98 33.53 8.93
C GLN A 118 17.85 33.10 10.39
N ALA A 119 17.60 34.05 11.27
CA ALA A 119 17.34 33.78 12.68
C ALA A 119 15.91 33.26 12.87
N PHE A 120 15.75 32.19 13.65
CA PHE A 120 14.46 31.67 14.06
C PHE A 120 14.38 31.59 15.58
N LEU A 121 13.19 31.70 16.15
CA LEU A 121 13.03 31.73 17.61
C LEU A 121 13.22 30.32 18.20
N LEU A 122 14.11 30.17 19.18
CA LEU A 122 14.30 28.90 19.91
C LEU A 122 13.22 28.76 20.99
N SER A 123 12.93 27.52 21.35
CA SER A 123 11.98 27.17 22.42
C SER A 123 12.66 26.32 23.49
N CYS A 124 12.25 26.48 24.74
CA CYS A 124 12.54 25.50 25.77
C CYS A 124 11.86 24.16 25.45
N SER A 125 12.43 23.05 25.91
CA SER A 125 11.78 21.73 25.80
C SER A 125 10.45 21.71 26.56
N PHE A 126 9.47 20.96 26.05
CA PHE A 126 8.20 20.80 26.77
C PHE A 126 8.46 20.15 28.14
N PRO A 127 8.09 20.81 29.26
CA PRO A 127 8.36 20.28 30.59
C PRO A 127 7.53 19.01 30.83
N LEU A 128 8.12 18.02 31.49
CA LEU A 128 7.44 16.77 31.79
C LEU A 128 6.42 16.99 32.93
N SER A 129 5.26 16.35 32.83
CA SER A 129 4.26 16.36 33.90
C SER A 129 4.78 15.58 35.12
N PRO A 130 4.73 16.13 36.35
CA PRO A 130 5.10 15.40 37.54
C PRO A 130 4.15 14.23 37.78
N ALA A 131 4.65 13.13 38.36
CA ALA A 131 3.82 11.98 38.70
C ALA A 131 2.78 12.37 39.77
N GLY A 132 1.49 12.22 39.46
CA GLY A 132 0.39 12.67 40.34
C GLY A 132 0.13 14.18 40.26
N GLY A 133 0.37 14.79 39.10
CA GLY A 133 0.08 16.19 38.82
C GLY A 133 0.11 16.51 37.34
N GLY A 134 -0.08 17.79 37.01
CA GLY A 134 -0.09 18.31 35.64
C GLY A 134 0.74 19.57 35.49
N VAL A 135 0.95 19.97 34.24
CA VAL A 135 1.66 21.20 33.88
C VAL A 135 0.86 21.98 32.85
N SER A 136 0.66 23.25 33.13
CA SER A 136 0.05 24.22 32.23
C SER A 136 1.13 25.16 31.71
N VAL A 137 1.36 25.16 30.40
CA VAL A 137 2.40 25.97 29.76
C VAL A 137 1.76 27.13 29.02
N THR A 138 2.19 28.36 29.33
CA THR A 138 1.67 29.56 28.65
C THR A 138 2.37 29.80 27.33
N ASP A 139 3.70 29.67 27.31
CA ASP A 139 4.55 29.83 26.14
C ASP A 139 5.88 29.07 26.37
N LEU A 140 6.46 28.51 25.31
CA LEU A 140 7.74 27.78 25.33
C LEU A 140 8.91 28.66 24.90
N HIS A 141 8.65 29.85 24.34
CA HIS A 141 9.68 30.80 23.95
C HIS A 141 10.31 31.49 25.18
N PRO A 142 11.52 32.09 25.04
CA PRO A 142 12.15 32.84 26.11
C PRO A 142 11.22 33.89 26.72
N GLY A 143 11.03 33.84 28.05
CA GLY A 143 10.06 34.65 28.78
C GLY A 143 8.71 33.97 29.05
N GLY A 144 8.44 32.83 28.44
CA GLY A 144 7.28 31.98 28.73
C GLY A 144 7.36 31.31 30.10
N SER A 145 6.20 30.96 30.67
CA SER A 145 6.09 30.32 31.98
C SER A 145 5.37 28.97 31.89
N ALA A 146 5.82 28.02 32.72
CA ALA A 146 5.13 26.78 32.97
C ALA A 146 4.70 26.73 34.44
N HIS A 147 3.43 26.41 34.67
CA HIS A 147 2.82 26.31 35.99
C HIS A 147 2.44 24.86 36.27
N PHE A 148 3.05 24.30 37.30
CA PHE A 148 2.85 22.93 37.75
C PHE A 148 1.79 22.89 38.84
N HIS A 149 0.88 21.93 38.75
CA HIS A 149 -0.10 21.64 39.78
C HIS A 149 -0.05 20.15 40.14
N CYS A 150 -0.43 19.81 41.36
CA CYS A 150 -0.56 18.42 41.78
C CYS A 150 -2.03 18.00 41.83
N ASP A 151 -2.28 16.71 41.64
CA ASP A 151 -3.61 16.11 41.78
C ASP A 151 -4.05 16.15 43.25
N PRO A 152 -5.37 16.11 43.54
CA PRO A 152 -5.88 16.10 44.91
C PRO A 152 -5.24 14.97 45.74
N GLY A 153 -4.62 15.32 46.87
CA GLY A 153 -3.88 14.39 47.73
C GLY A 153 -2.35 14.52 47.64
N TYR A 154 -1.84 15.34 46.72
CA TYR A 154 -0.41 15.65 46.59
C TYR A 154 -0.14 17.15 46.77
N GLU A 155 1.02 17.49 47.32
CA GLU A 155 1.52 18.87 47.45
C GLU A 155 2.77 19.06 46.58
N VAL A 156 2.89 20.24 45.96
CA VAL A 156 4.03 20.56 45.08
C VAL A 156 5.28 20.78 45.93
N ARG A 157 6.27 19.90 45.80
CA ARG A 157 7.61 20.07 46.37
C ARG A 157 8.59 20.55 45.31
N GLY A 158 8.81 21.86 45.26
CA GLY A 158 9.71 22.49 44.31
C GLY A 158 9.20 23.86 43.86
N HIS A 159 9.55 24.27 42.65
CA HIS A 159 9.06 25.51 42.05
C HIS A 159 7.75 25.24 41.32
N GLU A 160 6.65 25.79 41.82
CA GLU A 160 5.31 25.71 41.21
C GLU A 160 5.26 26.43 39.86
N VAL A 161 6.05 27.49 39.68
CA VAL A 161 6.16 28.23 38.43
C VAL A 161 7.63 28.31 38.01
N VAL A 162 7.91 27.90 36.78
CA VAL A 162 9.23 28.03 36.15
C VAL A 162 9.15 28.88 34.89
N THR A 163 10.22 29.61 34.58
CA THR A 163 10.28 30.50 33.42
C THR A 163 11.38 30.06 32.45
N CYS A 164 11.10 30.17 31.14
CA CYS A 164 12.07 29.85 30.09
C CYS A 164 13.09 30.99 30.00
N LEU A 165 14.34 30.71 30.35
CA LEU A 165 15.42 31.70 30.39
C LEU A 165 16.07 31.87 29.02
N ASN A 166 16.38 33.12 28.68
CA ASN A 166 17.10 33.44 27.46
C ASN A 166 18.59 33.08 27.62
N SER A 167 19.06 32.14 26.80
CA SER A 167 20.44 31.64 26.78
C SER A 167 20.83 31.23 25.35
N THR A 168 22.08 30.82 25.14
CA THR A 168 22.55 30.26 23.87
C THR A 168 21.75 29.03 23.46
N ARG A 169 21.36 28.21 24.46
CA ARG A 169 20.32 27.19 24.38
C ARG A 169 19.29 27.48 25.47
N PRO A 170 18.06 27.88 25.14
CA PRO A 170 17.03 28.18 26.14
C PRO A 170 16.79 26.98 27.08
N HIS A 171 16.66 27.26 28.37
CA HIS A 171 16.39 26.26 29.39
C HIS A 171 15.49 26.83 30.49
N TRP A 172 14.85 25.94 31.25
CA TRP A 172 14.00 26.31 32.37
C TRP A 172 14.81 26.87 33.55
N SER A 173 14.21 27.80 34.29
CA SER A 173 14.82 28.47 35.46
C SER A 173 15.11 27.52 36.63
N ALA A 174 14.35 26.43 36.74
CA ALA A 174 14.51 25.38 37.73
C ALA A 174 14.13 24.02 37.13
N SER A 175 14.54 22.94 37.80
CA SER A 175 14.12 21.58 37.47
C SER A 175 12.64 21.35 37.80
N GLU A 176 12.05 20.31 37.20
CA GLU A 176 10.67 19.92 37.43
C GLU A 176 10.39 19.61 38.91
N PRO A 177 9.29 20.12 39.50
CA PRO A 177 8.93 19.84 40.89
C PRO A 177 8.40 18.41 41.07
N GLN A 178 8.38 17.92 42.32
CA GLN A 178 7.81 16.62 42.65
C GLN A 178 6.48 16.79 43.38
N CYS A 179 5.45 16.08 42.94
CA CYS A 179 4.22 15.97 43.70
C CYS A 179 4.41 14.93 44.80
N VAL A 180 4.41 15.38 46.06
CA VAL A 180 4.58 14.50 47.22
C VAL A 180 3.23 14.28 47.88
N ALA A 181 2.90 13.03 48.20
CA ALA A 181 1.64 12.72 48.86
C ALA A 181 1.56 13.45 50.20
N VAL A 182 0.45 14.13 50.47
CA VAL A 182 0.17 14.71 51.78
C VAL A 182 0.15 13.57 52.80
N ALA A 183 0.79 13.78 53.95
CA ALA A 183 0.93 12.77 54.99
C ALA A 183 -0.39 12.03 55.24
N CYS A 184 -0.33 10.69 55.18
CA CYS A 184 -1.30 9.70 55.67
C CYS A 184 -2.45 10.29 56.52
N GLY A 185 -3.66 10.36 55.94
CA GLY A 185 -4.89 10.80 56.62
C GLY A 185 -5.28 12.27 56.41
N GLY A 186 -6.54 12.60 56.70
CA GLY A 186 -7.07 13.97 56.54
C GLY A 186 -8.59 14.08 56.62
N TRP A 187 -9.09 15.31 56.71
CA TRP A 187 -10.51 15.62 56.68
C TRP A 187 -10.89 16.37 55.42
N ILE A 188 -11.74 15.77 54.60
CA ILE A 188 -12.24 16.31 53.33
C ILE A 188 -13.66 16.81 53.56
N ARG A 189 -13.82 18.14 53.59
CA ARG A 189 -15.11 18.81 53.81
C ARG A 189 -15.72 19.23 52.49
N ASN A 190 -17.05 19.15 52.38
CA ASN A 190 -17.79 19.38 51.14
C ASN A 190 -17.24 18.52 49.99
N ALA A 191 -17.05 17.23 50.26
CA ALA A 191 -16.66 16.25 49.27
C ALA A 191 -17.64 16.29 48.09
N THR A 192 -17.10 16.35 46.87
CA THR A 192 -17.87 16.35 45.60
C THR A 192 -17.36 15.24 44.70
N LEU A 193 -16.09 15.31 44.32
CA LEU A 193 -15.38 14.25 43.61
C LEU A 193 -13.91 14.31 44.04
N GLY A 194 -13.28 13.16 44.24
CA GLY A 194 -11.84 13.11 44.46
C GLY A 194 -11.30 11.69 44.61
N ARG A 195 -10.00 11.62 44.93
CA ARG A 195 -9.30 10.35 45.14
C ARG A 195 -8.59 10.36 46.50
N ILE A 196 -8.56 9.20 47.14
CA ILE A 196 -7.75 8.89 48.30
C ILE A 196 -6.67 7.93 47.83
N LEU A 197 -5.43 8.28 48.08
CA LEU A 197 -4.27 7.49 47.70
C LEU A 197 -3.48 7.12 48.96
N SER A 198 -2.91 5.92 48.95
CA SER A 198 -1.99 5.50 49.99
C SER A 198 -0.68 6.30 49.96
N PRO A 199 -0.01 6.48 51.11
CA PRO A 199 1.28 7.16 51.17
C PRO A 199 2.38 6.40 50.41
N THR A 200 3.26 7.14 49.72
CA THR A 200 4.46 6.55 49.08
C THR A 200 5.51 6.18 50.13
N PRO A 201 6.25 5.05 49.97
CA PRO A 201 7.29 4.64 50.90
C PRO A 201 8.48 5.59 50.83
N SER A 202 8.44 6.66 51.62
CA SER A 202 9.62 7.47 51.92
C SER A 202 10.28 6.89 53.17
N GLY A 203 11.57 6.55 53.05
CA GLY A 203 12.32 5.64 53.92
C GLY A 203 12.60 6.11 55.36
N ASN A 204 11.61 6.65 56.06
CA ASN A 204 11.72 7.00 57.47
C ASN A 204 10.39 6.86 58.25
N HIS A 205 9.48 6.01 57.79
CA HIS A 205 8.24 5.73 58.51
C HIS A 205 8.47 4.63 59.54
N SER A 206 8.28 5.00 60.80
CA SER A 206 8.23 4.10 61.95
C SER A 206 7.36 2.88 61.68
N ASN A 207 7.78 1.73 62.18
CA ASN A 207 7.01 0.48 62.10
C ASN A 207 5.57 0.74 62.58
N ASN A 208 4.60 0.36 61.75
CA ASN A 208 3.15 0.55 61.88
C ASN A 208 2.61 1.93 61.39
N LEU A 209 1.93 1.93 60.23
CA LEU A 209 1.28 3.09 59.61
C LEU A 209 -0.24 2.97 59.81
N SER A 210 -0.87 3.98 60.40
CA SER A 210 -2.32 4.08 60.57
C SER A 210 -2.82 5.39 59.96
N CYS A 211 -3.54 5.30 58.84
CA CYS A 211 -4.12 6.46 58.14
C CYS A 211 -5.63 6.51 58.39
N HIS A 212 -6.15 7.72 58.64
CA HIS A 212 -7.58 7.94 58.81
C HIS A 212 -8.07 9.06 57.91
N TRP A 213 -9.11 8.80 57.12
CA TRP A 213 -9.77 9.81 56.30
C TRP A 213 -11.22 9.98 56.72
N LEU A 214 -11.66 11.23 56.82
CA LEU A 214 -13.05 11.59 57.01
C LEU A 214 -13.54 12.33 55.76
N LEU A 215 -14.54 11.77 55.09
CA LEU A 215 -15.24 12.37 53.96
C LEU A 215 -16.57 12.93 54.46
N GLU A 216 -16.84 14.21 54.18
CA GLU A 216 -18.09 14.89 54.54
C GLU A 216 -18.67 15.58 53.29
N ALA A 217 -19.77 15.05 52.77
CA ALA A 217 -20.55 15.63 51.67
C ALA A 217 -21.55 16.67 52.18
N ARG A 218 -22.19 17.40 51.25
CA ARG A 218 -23.29 18.31 51.60
C ARG A 218 -24.48 17.55 52.18
N GLU A 219 -25.26 18.21 53.02
CA GLU A 219 -26.51 17.64 53.54
C GLU A 219 -27.44 17.21 52.38
N GLY A 220 -28.06 16.05 52.51
CA GLY A 220 -28.90 15.43 51.48
C GLY A 220 -28.14 14.66 50.39
N HIS A 221 -26.80 14.68 50.40
CA HIS A 221 -25.97 13.88 49.50
C HIS A 221 -25.44 12.64 50.20
N ARG A 222 -25.30 11.55 49.44
CA ARG A 222 -24.59 10.32 49.82
C ARG A 222 -23.23 10.30 49.14
N LEU A 223 -22.33 9.47 49.64
CA LEU A 223 -21.00 9.24 49.11
C LEU A 223 -20.92 7.84 48.53
N HIS A 224 -20.53 7.73 47.27
CA HIS A 224 -20.17 6.47 46.65
C HIS A 224 -18.64 6.38 46.58
N LEU A 225 -18.12 5.24 46.99
CA LEU A 225 -16.70 4.98 47.15
C LEU A 225 -16.31 3.80 46.27
N HIS A 226 -15.55 4.09 45.22
CA HIS A 226 -15.15 3.16 44.19
C HIS A 226 -13.69 2.74 44.35
N PHE A 227 -13.42 1.44 44.17
CA PHE A 227 -12.11 0.83 44.35
C PHE A 227 -11.37 0.80 43.01
N GLU A 228 -10.46 1.75 42.77
CA GLU A 228 -9.71 1.80 41.49
C GLU A 228 -8.51 0.85 41.49
N ARG A 229 -7.73 0.84 42.56
CA ARG A 229 -6.59 -0.07 42.75
C ARG A 229 -6.44 -0.41 44.21
N VAL A 230 -6.60 -1.68 44.53
CA VAL A 230 -6.51 -2.15 45.92
C VAL A 230 -5.75 -3.46 45.90
N ALA A 231 -4.50 -3.44 46.37
CA ALA A 231 -3.72 -4.64 46.66
C ALA A 231 -3.81 -4.93 48.17
N LEU A 232 -4.84 -5.68 48.56
CA LEU A 232 -5.01 -6.21 49.91
C LEU A 232 -4.51 -7.67 49.90
N ASP A 233 -3.99 -8.14 51.03
CA ASP A 233 -3.38 -9.47 51.16
C ASP A 233 -4.35 -10.55 50.65
N GLU A 234 -3.91 -11.38 49.69
CA GLU A 234 -4.66 -12.59 49.35
C GLU A 234 -4.29 -13.66 50.38
N ASP A 235 -5.31 -14.19 51.06
CA ASP A 235 -5.21 -15.18 52.13
C ASP A 235 -4.20 -16.30 51.85
N ASN A 236 -3.26 -16.46 52.78
CA ASN A 236 -3.03 -17.67 53.59
C ASN A 236 -3.30 -19.08 53.00
N ASP A 237 -3.02 -19.34 51.72
CA ASP A 237 -2.85 -20.71 51.23
C ASP A 237 -1.48 -21.25 51.65
N SER A 238 -1.41 -21.53 52.95
CA SER A 238 -0.48 -22.45 53.57
C SER A 238 -0.62 -23.85 52.93
N VAL A 239 -0.02 -24.04 51.75
CA VAL A 239 0.30 -25.38 51.28
C VAL A 239 1.36 -25.95 52.23
N ASN A 240 0.88 -26.66 53.25
CA ASN A 240 1.69 -27.55 54.07
C ASN A 240 2.27 -28.65 53.18
N VAL A 241 3.45 -28.43 52.60
CA VAL A 241 4.27 -29.52 52.06
C VAL A 241 5.03 -30.13 53.23
N LEU A 242 4.43 -31.16 53.82
CA LEU A 242 5.10 -32.10 54.70
C LEU A 242 6.13 -32.92 53.91
N GLU A 243 7.28 -33.14 54.56
CA GLU A 243 8.37 -34.10 54.29
C GLU A 243 9.54 -33.64 53.38
N GLY A 244 10.53 -32.98 54.00
CA GLY A 244 11.91 -32.87 53.51
C GLY A 244 12.84 -32.25 54.58
N PRO A 245 14.07 -32.76 54.79
CA PRO A 245 14.88 -32.42 55.96
C PRO A 245 15.74 -31.17 55.71
N VAL A 246 15.12 -30.01 55.47
CA VAL A 246 15.82 -28.71 55.58
C VAL A 246 14.80 -27.65 56.01
N SER A 247 14.75 -27.36 57.31
CA SER A 247 13.96 -26.25 57.85
C SER A 247 14.67 -24.92 57.56
N VAL A 248 14.40 -24.32 56.40
CA VAL A 248 14.59 -22.87 56.22
C VAL A 248 13.22 -22.24 56.46
N SER A 249 13.09 -21.59 57.62
CA SER A 249 11.98 -20.67 57.89
C SER A 249 12.11 -19.50 56.92
N VAL A 250 11.43 -19.55 55.78
CA VAL A 250 11.27 -18.40 54.89
C VAL A 250 10.23 -17.51 55.52
N LEU A 251 10.69 -16.45 56.20
CA LEU A 251 9.84 -15.33 56.57
C LEU A 251 9.44 -14.61 55.28
N THR A 252 8.30 -14.97 54.70
CA THR A 252 7.55 -14.03 53.87
C THR A 252 7.27 -12.80 54.74
N PRO A 253 7.61 -11.56 54.33
CA PRO A 253 7.10 -10.40 55.03
C PRO A 253 5.59 -10.36 54.74
N PHE A 254 4.81 -10.83 55.71
CA PHE A 254 3.35 -10.75 55.74
C PHE A 254 2.90 -9.32 55.39
N LEU A 255 2.03 -9.18 54.40
CA LEU A 255 1.53 -7.91 53.91
C LEU A 255 0.21 -7.57 54.60
N PHE A 256 0.21 -7.39 55.93
CA PHE A 256 -1.01 -6.99 56.64
C PHE A 256 -1.36 -5.54 56.30
N LEU A 257 -2.21 -5.37 55.29
CA LEU A 257 -2.86 -4.11 54.93
C LEU A 257 -4.36 -4.27 55.13
N ARG A 258 -4.90 -3.63 56.16
CA ARG A 258 -6.33 -3.70 56.50
C ARG A 258 -7.01 -2.37 56.21
N LEU A 259 -8.04 -2.40 55.36
CA LEU A 259 -8.91 -1.26 55.07
C LEU A 259 -10.27 -1.45 55.72
N ILE A 260 -10.67 -0.47 56.53
CA ILE A 260 -11.95 -0.43 57.21
C ILE A 260 -12.73 0.79 56.72
N VAL A 261 -13.98 0.60 56.31
CA VAL A 261 -14.89 1.68 55.90
C VAL A 261 -16.14 1.66 56.76
N ARG A 262 -16.51 2.85 57.28
CA ARG A 262 -17.66 3.04 58.16
C ARG A 262 -18.56 4.16 57.65
N SER A 263 -19.87 3.93 57.69
CA SER A 263 -20.89 4.93 57.34
C SER A 263 -21.15 5.85 58.53
N GLY A 264 -20.50 7.01 58.56
CA GLY A 264 -20.60 7.99 59.63
C GLY A 264 -19.35 8.85 59.79
N ASN A 265 -19.28 9.58 60.90
CA ASN A 265 -18.23 10.58 61.15
C ASN A 265 -17.15 10.14 62.14
N ASN A 266 -17.22 8.92 62.67
CA ASN A 266 -16.33 8.45 63.72
C ASN A 266 -16.02 6.94 63.58
N SER A 267 -15.06 6.46 64.38
CA SER A 267 -14.62 5.06 64.40
C SER A 267 -15.63 4.08 65.04
N GLN A 268 -16.71 4.58 65.66
CA GLN A 268 -17.79 3.78 66.24
C GLN A 268 -19.00 3.64 65.30
N ALA A 269 -18.96 4.29 64.15
CA ALA A 269 -20.02 4.26 63.15
C ALA A 269 -20.19 2.84 62.56
N LEU A 270 -21.33 2.63 61.89
CA LEU A 270 -21.71 1.35 61.30
C LEU A 270 -20.59 0.85 60.39
N LEU A 271 -20.08 -0.36 60.69
CA LEU A 271 -19.10 -1.04 59.84
C LEU A 271 -19.78 -1.41 58.53
N GLN A 272 -19.22 -0.95 57.42
CA GLN A 272 -19.77 -1.21 56.09
C GLN A 272 -18.86 -2.12 55.26
N PHE A 273 -17.55 -2.09 55.52
CA PHE A 273 -16.58 -2.98 54.88
C PHE A 273 -15.35 -3.14 55.77
N ASP A 274 -14.84 -4.36 55.82
CA ASP A 274 -13.58 -4.71 56.48
C ASP A 274 -12.83 -5.72 55.63
N SER A 275 -11.66 -5.35 55.10
CA SER A 275 -10.90 -6.21 54.20
C SER A 275 -10.42 -7.53 54.82
N ASP A 276 -10.38 -7.64 56.15
CA ASP A 276 -10.03 -8.90 56.83
C ASP A 276 -11.19 -9.90 56.83
N ILE A 277 -12.41 -9.44 56.55
CA ILE A 277 -13.66 -10.20 56.70
C ILE A 277 -14.38 -10.35 55.37
N ASP A 278 -14.34 -9.31 54.55
CA ASP A 278 -15.12 -9.16 53.33
C ASP A 278 -14.19 -8.99 52.12
N ASP A 279 -14.54 -9.68 51.02
CA ASP A 279 -13.92 -9.44 49.72
C ASP A 279 -14.24 -8.02 49.22
N ILE A 280 -13.34 -7.44 48.43
CA ILE A 280 -13.49 -6.08 47.89
C ILE A 280 -14.79 -6.00 47.06
N PRO A 281 -15.73 -5.11 47.40
CA PRO A 281 -17.02 -5.06 46.72
C PRO A 281 -16.90 -4.47 45.32
N GLU A 282 -17.31 -5.24 44.30
CA GLU A 282 -17.25 -4.84 42.88
C GLU A 282 -18.05 -3.55 42.58
N ARG A 283 -19.18 -3.33 43.27
CA ARG A 283 -20.04 -2.14 43.14
C ARG A 283 -19.57 -0.94 43.98
N GLY A 284 -18.43 -1.05 44.66
CA GLY A 284 -18.02 -0.07 45.65
C GLY A 284 -18.92 -0.01 46.88
N ILE A 285 -18.77 1.05 47.67
CA ILE A 285 -19.48 1.26 48.93
C ILE A 285 -20.27 2.56 48.84
N VAL A 286 -21.57 2.51 49.16
CA VAL A 286 -22.43 3.70 49.21
C VAL A 286 -22.79 4.01 50.65
N SER A 287 -22.51 5.23 51.12
CA SER A 287 -22.83 5.65 52.49
C SER A 287 -24.34 5.77 52.72
N GLU A 288 -24.77 5.48 53.95
CA GLU A 288 -26.17 5.69 54.36
C GLU A 288 -26.49 7.19 54.59
N GLY A 289 -25.48 7.99 54.93
CA GLY A 289 -25.61 9.42 55.17
C GLY A 289 -24.58 10.25 54.39
N SER A 290 -24.32 11.48 54.83
CA SER A 290 -23.39 12.40 54.16
C SER A 290 -21.92 12.24 54.59
N SER A 291 -21.57 11.18 55.32
CA SER A 291 -20.22 10.99 55.83
C SER A 291 -19.72 9.55 55.75
N LEU A 292 -18.43 9.41 55.43
CA LEU A 292 -17.69 8.15 55.44
C LEU A 292 -16.39 8.32 56.22
N PHE A 293 -16.10 7.37 57.10
CA PHE A 293 -14.86 7.27 57.83
C PHE A 293 -14.06 6.07 57.33
N LEU A 294 -12.84 6.32 56.84
CA LEU A 294 -11.94 5.30 56.30
C LEU A 294 -10.71 5.18 57.19
N GLU A 295 -10.28 3.95 57.41
CA GLU A 295 -9.11 3.63 58.21
C GLU A 295 -8.26 2.60 57.47
N LEU A 296 -6.97 2.91 57.27
CA LEU A 296 -5.99 2.03 56.65
C LEU A 296 -4.89 1.74 57.67
N GLN A 297 -4.72 0.46 58.00
CA GLN A 297 -3.69 -0.01 58.92
C GLN A 297 -2.67 -0.86 58.17
N SER A 298 -1.38 -0.62 58.41
CA SER A 298 -0.28 -1.39 57.81
C SER A 298 0.80 -1.71 58.84
N GLU A 299 1.13 -3.00 58.99
CA GLU A 299 2.14 -3.45 59.96
C GLU A 299 3.60 -3.27 59.48
N ASN A 300 3.83 -3.03 58.18
CA ASN A 300 5.17 -2.97 57.58
C ASN A 300 5.32 -1.81 56.58
N SER A 301 6.23 -0.88 56.87
CA SER A 301 6.44 0.37 56.10
C SER A 301 7.32 0.21 54.85
N GLY A 302 7.80 -1.01 54.54
CA GLY A 302 8.78 -1.28 53.50
C GLY A 302 8.23 -1.49 52.08
N ILE A 303 6.91 -1.61 51.91
CA ILE A 303 6.29 -2.00 50.62
C ILE A 303 5.36 -0.87 50.16
N PRO A 304 5.38 -0.48 48.86
CA PRO A 304 4.46 0.53 48.34
C PRO A 304 3.02 0.04 48.52
N LEU A 305 2.30 0.70 49.42
CA LEU A 305 0.86 0.53 49.55
C LEU A 305 0.25 1.01 48.23
N LEU A 306 -0.50 0.14 47.55
CA LEU A 306 -1.24 0.45 46.33
C LEU A 306 -2.73 0.49 46.66
N LEU A 307 -3.15 1.57 47.32
CA LEU A 307 -4.55 1.88 47.57
C LEU A 307 -4.91 3.15 46.82
N ALA A 308 -5.85 3.04 45.88
CA ALA A 308 -6.48 4.14 45.18
C ALA A 308 -7.99 3.97 45.24
N LEU A 309 -8.63 4.87 45.98
CA LEU A 309 -10.07 4.91 46.16
C LEU A 309 -10.58 6.21 45.54
N ARG A 310 -11.59 6.11 44.68
CA ARG A 310 -12.31 7.28 44.17
C ARG A 310 -13.57 7.47 45.00
N TYR A 311 -13.87 8.71 45.35
CA TYR A 311 -15.15 9.04 45.99
C TYR A 311 -15.91 10.07 45.17
N GLU A 312 -17.22 9.96 45.18
CA GLU A 312 -18.14 10.94 44.60
C GLU A 312 -19.31 11.18 45.54
N ALA A 313 -19.79 12.42 45.57
CA ALA A 313 -21.00 12.80 46.27
C ALA A 313 -22.13 12.97 45.26
N PHE A 314 -23.25 12.30 45.51
CA PHE A 314 -24.44 12.33 44.67
C PHE A 314 -25.67 12.54 45.54
N ASP A 315 -26.74 13.10 45.00
CA ASP A 315 -27.96 13.29 45.78
C ASP A 315 -28.76 11.98 45.93
N ALA A 316 -29.76 12.00 46.79
CA ALA A 316 -30.57 10.82 47.09
C ALA A 316 -31.62 10.49 46.01
N GLU A 317 -31.86 11.36 45.03
CA GLU A 317 -32.97 11.23 44.06
C GLU A 317 -32.57 10.52 42.76
N HIS A 318 -31.27 10.30 42.53
CA HIS A 318 -30.76 9.56 41.38
C HIS A 318 -29.66 8.57 41.73
N CYS A 319 -29.37 7.68 40.79
CA CYS A 319 -28.27 6.74 40.92
C CYS A 319 -26.92 7.45 40.76
N TYR A 320 -25.88 6.86 41.34
CA TYR A 320 -24.50 7.36 41.23
C TYR A 320 -23.97 7.12 39.81
N GLU A 321 -22.95 7.89 39.39
CA GLU A 321 -22.39 7.78 38.04
C GLU A 321 -21.59 6.47 37.91
N PRO A 322 -21.89 5.59 36.94
CA PRO A 322 -21.14 4.36 36.78
C PRO A 322 -19.69 4.62 36.39
N PHE A 323 -18.82 3.68 36.75
CA PHE A 323 -17.40 3.75 36.37
C PHE A 323 -16.97 2.44 35.71
N LEU A 324 -16.21 2.57 34.63
CA LEU A 324 -15.61 1.44 33.92
C LEU A 324 -14.11 1.71 33.72
N LEU A 325 -13.28 0.90 34.36
CA LEU A 325 -11.83 0.93 34.12
C LEU A 325 -11.53 0.29 32.76
N HIS A 326 -10.67 0.93 31.97
CA HIS A 326 -10.28 0.45 30.64
C HIS A 326 -11.45 0.28 29.65
N GLY A 327 -12.47 1.13 29.74
CA GLY A 327 -13.59 1.16 28.81
C GLY A 327 -14.29 2.51 28.74
N ASN A 328 -15.42 2.53 28.06
CA ASN A 328 -16.36 3.64 28.04
C ASN A 328 -17.78 3.14 28.31
N PHE A 329 -18.68 4.07 28.59
CA PHE A 329 -20.11 3.76 28.66
C PHE A 329 -20.92 4.86 28.00
N SER A 330 -22.13 4.51 27.57
CA SER A 330 -23.11 5.45 27.05
C SER A 330 -24.43 5.33 27.82
N THR A 331 -24.99 6.48 28.18
CA THR A 331 -26.22 6.59 29.00
C THR A 331 -27.37 7.17 28.19
N THR A 332 -28.60 6.78 28.53
CA THR A 332 -29.82 7.39 27.99
C THR A 332 -30.11 8.78 28.58
N ASP A 333 -29.68 9.04 29.82
CA ASP A 333 -29.87 10.30 30.54
C ASP A 333 -28.65 10.61 31.41
N LEU A 334 -28.12 11.82 31.31
CA LEU A 334 -26.94 12.30 32.06
C LEU A 334 -27.26 12.63 33.53
N SER A 335 -28.55 12.72 33.88
CA SER A 335 -29.00 12.97 35.25
C SER A 335 -29.20 11.69 36.07
N TYR A 336 -29.00 10.51 35.47
CA TYR A 336 -29.05 9.19 36.13
C TYR A 336 -30.32 8.95 36.97
N GLN A 337 -31.45 9.55 36.59
CA GLN A 337 -32.74 9.36 37.25
C GLN A 337 -33.25 7.92 37.11
N VAL A 338 -34.22 7.55 37.95
CA VAL A 338 -34.87 6.23 37.89
C VAL A 338 -35.45 5.96 36.50
N GLY A 339 -35.10 4.81 35.92
CA GLY A 339 -35.38 4.42 34.54
C GLY A 339 -34.22 4.68 33.55
N THR A 340 -33.14 5.34 33.99
CA THR A 340 -31.93 5.52 33.16
C THR A 340 -31.24 4.21 32.88
N ARG A 341 -30.83 3.98 31.63
CA ARG A 341 -30.08 2.80 31.20
C ARG A 341 -28.68 3.18 30.75
N VAL A 342 -27.68 2.43 31.22
CA VAL A 342 -26.27 2.62 30.87
C VAL A 342 -25.74 1.37 30.19
N THR A 343 -25.04 1.56 29.08
CA THR A 343 -24.46 0.49 28.26
C THR A 343 -22.94 0.63 28.24
N PHE A 344 -22.23 -0.47 28.45
CA PHE A 344 -20.78 -0.47 28.63
C PHE A 344 -20.06 -1.07 27.42
N SER A 345 -18.89 -0.53 27.08
CA SER A 345 -17.98 -1.11 26.09
C SER A 345 -16.52 -1.05 26.54
N CYS A 346 -15.79 -2.15 26.39
CA CYS A 346 -14.39 -2.23 26.77
C CYS A 346 -13.50 -1.58 25.70
N SER A 347 -12.34 -1.06 26.13
CA SER A 347 -11.32 -0.54 25.21
C SER A 347 -10.69 -1.69 24.40
N PRO A 348 -10.10 -1.41 23.23
CA PRO A 348 -9.47 -2.44 22.40
C PRO A 348 -8.42 -3.25 23.17
N GLY A 349 -8.53 -4.58 23.12
CA GLY A 349 -7.66 -5.52 23.83
C GLY A 349 -8.15 -5.95 25.22
N PHE A 350 -9.23 -5.33 25.74
CA PHE A 350 -9.90 -5.75 26.97
C PHE A 350 -11.22 -6.43 26.65
N LEU A 351 -11.57 -7.45 27.43
CA LEU A 351 -12.80 -8.22 27.31
C LEU A 351 -13.62 -8.14 28.60
N MET A 352 -14.94 -8.23 28.45
CA MET A 352 -15.90 -8.19 29.56
C MET A 352 -15.96 -9.57 30.22
N GLU A 353 -15.60 -9.65 31.50
CA GLU A 353 -15.55 -10.93 32.23
C GLU A 353 -16.73 -11.09 33.20
N GLN A 354 -16.94 -10.09 34.06
CA GLN A 354 -17.90 -10.09 35.16
C GLN A 354 -18.82 -8.86 35.03
N GLY A 355 -20.05 -8.96 35.54
CA GLY A 355 -21.04 -7.87 35.53
C GLY A 355 -21.91 -7.83 34.26
N SER A 356 -22.82 -6.86 34.20
CA SER A 356 -23.75 -6.72 33.07
C SER A 356 -23.26 -5.66 32.09
N GLY A 357 -23.27 -5.97 30.80
CA GLY A 357 -23.02 -4.98 29.75
C GLY A 357 -24.05 -3.86 29.72
N VAL A 358 -25.18 -4.00 30.42
CA VAL A 358 -26.25 -3.01 30.51
C VAL A 358 -26.86 -2.98 31.91
N ILE A 359 -26.88 -1.80 32.55
CA ILE A 359 -27.51 -1.58 33.86
C ILE A 359 -28.63 -0.54 33.77
N GLU A 360 -29.57 -0.60 34.70
CA GLU A 360 -30.74 0.29 34.79
C GLU A 360 -30.93 0.79 36.23
N CYS A 361 -31.16 2.10 36.37
CA CYS A 361 -31.44 2.72 37.67
C CYS A 361 -32.89 2.41 38.06
N ILE A 362 -33.08 1.68 39.16
CA ILE A 362 -34.38 1.20 39.62
C ILE A 362 -34.71 1.76 41.01
N ASP A 363 -35.96 1.53 41.43
CA ASP A 363 -36.53 1.92 42.73
C ASP A 363 -36.72 3.43 42.93
N PRO A 364 -37.97 3.94 42.83
CA PRO A 364 -38.28 5.36 43.05
C PRO A 364 -38.11 5.84 44.50
N SER A 365 -38.08 4.93 45.47
CA SER A 365 -37.97 5.27 46.89
C SER A 365 -36.53 5.29 47.39
N GLU A 366 -35.69 4.45 46.82
CA GLU A 366 -34.25 4.41 47.09
C GLU A 366 -33.50 4.06 45.78
N PRO A 367 -33.20 5.07 44.94
CA PRO A 367 -32.58 4.86 43.63
C PRO A 367 -31.28 4.05 43.74
N ARG A 368 -31.23 2.94 42.98
CA ARG A 368 -30.09 2.01 42.94
C ARG A 368 -29.96 1.31 41.58
N TRP A 369 -28.75 0.92 41.20
CA TRP A 369 -28.54 0.11 40.00
C TRP A 369 -29.03 -1.34 40.21
N ASN A 370 -29.71 -1.88 39.21
CA ASN A 370 -30.25 -3.25 39.23
C ASN A 370 -29.13 -4.32 39.29
N GLU A 371 -28.07 -4.13 38.52
CA GLU A 371 -26.94 -5.04 38.34
C GLU A 371 -25.60 -4.31 38.56
N SER A 372 -24.50 -5.06 38.66
CA SER A 372 -23.15 -4.50 38.82
C SER A 372 -22.60 -4.03 37.47
N GLU A 373 -21.77 -3.00 37.50
CA GLU A 373 -20.95 -2.59 36.37
C GLU A 373 -20.02 -3.73 35.93
N PRO A 374 -19.69 -3.83 34.63
CA PRO A 374 -18.81 -4.88 34.16
C PRO A 374 -17.34 -4.59 34.43
N VAL A 375 -16.52 -5.64 34.51
CA VAL A 375 -15.05 -5.52 34.62
C VAL A 375 -14.40 -5.85 33.27
N CYS A 376 -13.66 -4.90 32.71
CA CYS A 376 -12.86 -5.07 31.50
C CYS A 376 -11.43 -5.51 31.85
N LYS A 377 -11.05 -6.75 31.51
CA LYS A 377 -9.70 -7.29 31.75
C LYS A 377 -9.02 -7.75 30.47
N ALA A 378 -7.69 -7.70 30.47
CA ALA A 378 -6.87 -8.32 29.44
C ALA A 378 -6.77 -9.83 29.75
N LEU A 379 -7.53 -10.64 29.00
CA LEU A 379 -7.58 -12.08 29.21
C LEU A 379 -6.40 -12.80 28.55
N CYS A 380 -6.05 -13.96 29.11
CA CYS A 380 -5.05 -14.86 28.56
C CYS A 380 -5.65 -15.63 27.35
N GLY A 381 -5.21 -15.27 26.15
CA GLY A 381 -5.62 -15.92 24.91
C GLY A 381 -6.98 -15.48 24.35
N GLY A 382 -7.37 -16.08 23.22
CA GLY A 382 -8.64 -15.84 22.56
C GLY A 382 -8.57 -15.78 21.03
N GLU A 383 -9.72 -15.77 20.37
CA GLU A 383 -9.85 -15.65 18.93
C GLU A 383 -10.22 -14.21 18.53
N LEU A 384 -9.52 -13.67 17.55
CA LEU A 384 -9.64 -12.29 17.08
C LEU A 384 -9.91 -12.28 15.58
N SER A 385 -11.07 -11.76 15.18
CA SER A 385 -11.53 -11.75 13.78
C SER A 385 -11.72 -10.34 13.19
N GLU A 386 -11.42 -9.30 13.96
CA GLU A 386 -11.53 -7.92 13.50
C GLU A 386 -10.41 -7.56 12.50
N PRO A 387 -10.63 -6.63 11.56
CA PRO A 387 -9.60 -6.23 10.59
C PRO A 387 -8.40 -5.51 11.25
N SER A 388 -8.59 -4.99 12.45
CA SER A 388 -7.53 -4.43 13.28
C SER A 388 -7.91 -4.58 14.75
N GLY A 389 -6.93 -4.79 15.62
CA GLY A 389 -7.18 -4.85 17.06
C GLY A 389 -5.91 -4.81 17.87
N THR A 390 -6.03 -5.11 19.17
CA THR A 390 -4.91 -5.04 20.11
C THR A 390 -4.85 -6.32 20.92
N VAL A 391 -3.64 -6.87 21.04
CA VAL A 391 -3.32 -7.99 21.93
C VAL A 391 -2.48 -7.45 23.08
N LEU A 392 -2.93 -7.73 24.29
CA LEU A 392 -2.30 -7.31 25.54
C LEU A 392 -1.81 -8.54 26.30
N SER A 393 -0.76 -8.38 27.11
CA SER A 393 -0.40 -9.42 28.07
C SER A 393 -1.53 -9.62 29.09
N PRO A 394 -1.65 -10.81 29.70
CA PRO A 394 -2.60 -11.05 30.78
C PRO A 394 -2.46 -10.00 31.88
N ASP A 395 -3.60 -9.55 32.43
CA ASP A 395 -3.69 -8.57 33.52
C ASP A 395 -3.16 -7.17 33.20
N TRP A 396 -2.81 -6.88 31.94
CA TRP A 396 -2.36 -5.55 31.51
C TRP A 396 -3.33 -4.45 31.99
N PRO A 397 -2.83 -3.33 32.56
CA PRO A 397 -1.45 -2.86 32.65
C PRO A 397 -0.66 -3.37 33.88
N GLN A 398 -1.22 -4.31 34.64
CA GLN A 398 -0.51 -4.96 35.73
C GLN A 398 0.48 -5.99 35.18
N SER A 399 1.42 -6.44 36.02
CA SER A 399 2.37 -7.47 35.63
C SER A 399 1.68 -8.83 35.55
N TYR A 400 1.90 -9.52 34.43
CA TYR A 400 1.39 -10.87 34.20
C TYR A 400 1.94 -11.89 35.21
N SER A 401 1.11 -12.87 35.59
CA SER A 401 1.48 -13.92 36.55
C SER A 401 2.51 -14.92 35.98
N LYS A 402 3.12 -15.70 36.88
CA LYS A 402 4.05 -16.80 36.51
C LYS A 402 3.30 -18.04 36.04
N GLY A 403 3.93 -18.87 35.21
CA GLY A 403 3.36 -20.12 34.69
C GLY A 403 2.16 -19.95 33.73
N GLN A 404 2.06 -18.80 33.06
CA GLN A 404 1.00 -18.51 32.08
C GLN A 404 1.36 -19.13 30.72
N ASP A 405 0.38 -19.71 30.02
CA ASP A 405 0.51 -20.19 28.64
C ASP A 405 -0.70 -19.71 27.83
N CYS A 406 -0.54 -18.56 27.19
CA CYS A 406 -1.61 -17.84 26.52
C CYS A 406 -1.47 -17.94 25.01
N VAL A 407 -2.57 -18.26 24.32
CA VAL A 407 -2.62 -18.41 22.87
C VAL A 407 -3.69 -17.50 22.28
N TRP A 408 -3.28 -16.57 21.42
CA TRP A 408 -4.19 -15.73 20.64
C TRP A 408 -4.15 -16.14 19.17
N GLN A 409 -5.32 -16.31 18.56
CA GLN A 409 -5.47 -16.66 17.16
C GLN A 409 -6.13 -15.48 16.43
N ILE A 410 -5.42 -14.92 15.45
CA ILE A 410 -5.90 -13.80 14.64
C ILE A 410 -6.27 -14.35 13.26
N HIS A 411 -7.52 -14.13 12.85
CA HIS A 411 -8.06 -14.52 11.56
C HIS A 411 -8.58 -13.30 10.82
N VAL A 412 -7.98 -12.95 9.69
CA VAL A 412 -8.47 -11.89 8.79
C VAL A 412 -8.92 -12.47 7.45
N SER A 413 -9.46 -11.65 6.56
CA SER A 413 -9.89 -12.05 5.22
C SER A 413 -8.80 -12.81 4.45
N GLU A 414 -9.17 -13.89 3.75
CA GLU A 414 -8.21 -14.83 3.12
C GLU A 414 -7.25 -14.19 2.10
N ASP A 415 -7.65 -13.08 1.48
CA ASP A 415 -6.87 -12.32 0.49
C ASP A 415 -5.90 -11.29 1.11
N LYS A 416 -5.90 -11.17 2.44
CA LYS A 416 -5.07 -10.23 3.20
C LYS A 416 -3.90 -10.93 3.89
N ARG A 417 -3.00 -10.12 4.44
CA ARG A 417 -1.96 -10.50 5.39
C ARG A 417 -2.03 -9.61 6.62
N ILE A 418 -1.35 -9.96 7.69
CA ILE A 418 -1.41 -9.27 8.98
C ILE A 418 -0.08 -8.57 9.25
N GLU A 419 -0.13 -7.28 9.59
CA GLU A 419 0.99 -6.58 10.22
C GLU A 419 0.79 -6.58 11.73
N LEU A 420 1.83 -6.99 12.45
CA LEU A 420 1.93 -6.87 13.90
C LEU A 420 2.90 -5.73 14.23
N ASP A 421 2.41 -4.70 14.90
CA ASP A 421 3.18 -3.59 15.46
C ASP A 421 3.33 -3.78 16.96
N ILE A 422 4.48 -4.31 17.38
CA ILE A 422 4.82 -4.55 18.77
C ILE A 422 5.30 -3.21 19.34
N GLN A 423 4.42 -2.49 20.04
CA GLN A 423 4.73 -1.17 20.59
C GLN A 423 5.56 -1.26 21.87
N ILE A 424 5.18 -2.19 22.75
CA ILE A 424 5.86 -2.43 24.02
C ILE A 424 6.15 -3.93 24.10
N LEU A 425 7.41 -4.28 24.33
CA LEU A 425 7.82 -5.64 24.69
C LEU A 425 8.74 -5.55 25.90
N ASN A 426 8.21 -5.89 27.07
CA ASN A 426 8.94 -5.93 28.33
C ASN A 426 8.57 -7.19 29.10
N ILE A 427 9.02 -8.33 28.58
CA ILE A 427 8.88 -9.65 29.21
C ILE A 427 10.18 -10.06 29.90
N ARG A 428 10.14 -11.01 30.83
CA ARG A 428 11.34 -11.54 31.48
C ARG A 428 12.21 -12.29 30.47
N ARG A 429 13.48 -12.51 30.81
CA ARG A 429 14.42 -13.22 29.91
C ARG A 429 14.15 -14.73 29.87
N SER A 430 13.48 -15.25 30.90
CA SER A 430 12.99 -16.63 31.06
C SER A 430 11.71 -16.88 30.25
N ASP A 431 10.90 -15.84 30.04
CA ASP A 431 9.63 -15.93 29.31
C ASP A 431 9.84 -15.81 27.79
N ILE A 432 8.92 -16.40 27.03
CA ILE A 432 9.01 -16.51 25.57
C ILE A 432 7.71 -16.06 24.92
N LEU A 433 7.81 -15.15 23.95
CA LEU A 433 6.73 -14.78 23.03
C LEU A 433 7.05 -15.32 21.63
N THR A 434 6.21 -16.22 21.12
CA THR A 434 6.38 -16.87 19.81
C THR A 434 5.24 -16.50 18.87
N LEU A 435 5.59 -16.17 17.62
CA LEU A 435 4.67 -15.80 16.55
C LEU A 435 4.71 -16.84 15.43
N TYR A 436 3.53 -17.36 15.08
CA TYR A 436 3.32 -18.41 14.09
C TYR A 436 2.47 -17.89 12.92
N ASP A 437 2.88 -18.20 11.69
CA ASP A 437 2.19 -17.81 10.45
C ASP A 437 1.22 -18.92 10.03
N GLY A 438 0.04 -18.93 10.67
CA GLY A 438 -1.03 -19.91 10.51
C GLY A 438 -1.95 -19.98 11.73
N HIS A 439 -3.00 -20.79 11.67
CA HIS A 439 -3.99 -20.90 12.76
C HIS A 439 -3.55 -21.72 13.98
N ASP A 440 -2.46 -22.49 13.86
CA ASP A 440 -2.02 -23.44 14.89
C ASP A 440 -0.56 -23.22 15.31
N LEU A 441 -0.22 -23.73 16.50
CA LEU A 441 1.13 -23.77 17.05
C LEU A 441 2.10 -24.68 16.25
N THR A 442 1.61 -25.44 15.27
CA THR A 442 2.44 -26.23 14.35
C THR A 442 2.88 -25.46 13.11
N ALA A 443 2.38 -24.25 12.92
CA ALA A 443 2.70 -23.43 11.75
C ALA A 443 4.14 -22.89 11.79
N HIS A 444 4.55 -22.21 10.71
CA HIS A 444 5.91 -21.69 10.61
C HIS A 444 6.14 -20.54 11.60
N VAL A 445 7.16 -20.67 12.46
CA VAL A 445 7.57 -19.60 13.37
C VAL A 445 8.33 -18.53 12.61
N PHE A 446 7.76 -17.33 12.54
CA PHE A 446 8.38 -16.18 11.88
C PHE A 446 8.96 -15.17 12.86
N GLY A 447 8.73 -15.35 14.17
CA GLY A 447 9.36 -14.56 15.23
C GLY A 447 9.31 -15.25 16.59
N GLN A 448 10.42 -15.19 17.34
CA GLN A 448 10.48 -15.60 18.73
C GLN A 448 11.29 -14.56 19.51
N TYR A 449 10.74 -14.07 20.61
CA TYR A 449 11.29 -12.96 21.37
C TYR A 449 11.38 -13.29 22.86
N LEU A 450 12.47 -12.85 23.48
CA LEU A 450 12.75 -12.99 24.90
C LEU A 450 13.26 -11.64 25.44
N GLY A 451 12.95 -11.35 26.70
CA GLY A 451 13.38 -10.10 27.34
C GLY A 451 12.68 -8.85 26.80
N SER A 452 13.21 -7.68 27.20
CA SER A 452 12.71 -6.38 26.74
C SER A 452 13.35 -5.94 25.42
N ARG A 453 12.55 -5.32 24.55
CA ARG A 453 12.96 -4.80 23.24
C ARG A 453 12.20 -3.52 22.88
N GLU A 454 12.87 -2.62 22.15
CA GLU A 454 12.25 -1.42 21.58
C GLU A 454 11.21 -1.77 20.50
N ARG A 455 10.29 -0.85 20.18
CA ARG A 455 9.20 -1.04 19.19
C ARG A 455 9.70 -1.57 17.84
N PHE A 456 9.03 -2.59 17.32
CA PHE A 456 9.32 -3.16 16.00
C PHE A 456 8.06 -3.72 15.35
N ARG A 457 8.15 -4.01 14.04
CA ARG A 457 7.03 -4.54 13.26
C ARG A 457 7.40 -5.84 12.57
N VAL A 458 6.41 -6.70 12.42
CA VAL A 458 6.54 -7.99 11.75
C VAL A 458 5.32 -8.20 10.84
N TYR A 459 5.53 -8.90 9.73
CA TYR A 459 4.49 -9.12 8.72
C TYR A 459 4.32 -10.62 8.50
N SER A 460 3.07 -11.09 8.50
CA SER A 460 2.74 -12.47 8.12
C SER A 460 2.75 -12.66 6.61
N VAL A 461 2.82 -13.92 6.17
CA VAL A 461 2.62 -14.32 4.77
C VAL A 461 1.14 -14.67 4.53
N GLY A 462 0.48 -15.28 5.51
CA GLY A 462 -0.94 -15.67 5.45
C GLY A 462 -1.91 -14.66 6.07
N SER A 463 -3.19 -14.99 6.00
CA SER A 463 -4.31 -14.28 6.63
C SER A 463 -4.57 -14.74 8.07
N GLU A 464 -3.74 -15.65 8.60
CA GLU A 464 -3.88 -16.22 9.94
C GLU A 464 -2.56 -16.13 10.68
N VAL A 465 -2.62 -15.71 11.94
CA VAL A 465 -1.46 -15.61 12.82
C VAL A 465 -1.83 -16.14 14.19
N THR A 466 -0.97 -16.99 14.74
CA THR A 466 -1.09 -17.45 16.13
C THR A 466 0.04 -16.87 16.97
N ILE A 467 -0.30 -16.31 18.13
CA ILE A 467 0.63 -15.72 19.09
C ILE A 467 0.59 -16.58 20.35
N GLN A 468 1.73 -17.10 20.77
CA GLN A 468 1.87 -17.83 22.03
C GLN A 468 2.78 -17.08 22.98
N PHE A 469 2.31 -16.87 24.21
CA PHE A 469 3.11 -16.33 25.30
C PHE A 469 3.23 -17.36 26.43
N GLN A 470 4.46 -17.70 26.79
CA GLN A 470 4.75 -18.65 27.86
C GLN A 470 5.63 -18.00 28.93
N SER A 471 5.15 -17.99 30.17
CA SER A 471 5.91 -17.49 31.32
C SER A 471 6.42 -18.62 32.21
N ASP A 472 7.65 -18.48 32.71
CA ASP A 472 8.28 -19.48 33.57
C ASP A 472 7.59 -19.53 34.95
N ALA A 473 7.40 -20.73 35.50
CA ALA A 473 6.75 -20.97 36.79
C ALA A 473 7.73 -20.92 37.99
N ASP A 474 9.02 -21.18 37.74
CA ASP A 474 10.06 -21.34 38.77
C ASP A 474 10.96 -20.09 38.95
N ASP A 475 10.67 -18.99 38.26
CA ASP A 475 11.49 -17.78 38.31
C ASP A 475 11.32 -17.02 39.65
N SER A 476 12.42 -16.85 40.39
CA SER A 476 12.49 -16.17 41.69
C SER A 476 12.80 -14.67 41.59
N SER A 477 12.85 -14.10 40.38
CA SER A 477 13.24 -12.70 40.17
C SER A 477 12.05 -11.72 40.29
N PHE A 478 12.11 -10.82 41.29
CA PHE A 478 11.12 -9.77 41.56
C PHE A 478 11.22 -8.57 40.59
N ILE A 479 11.31 -8.82 39.28
CA ILE A 479 11.32 -7.74 38.29
C ILE A 479 9.88 -7.50 37.83
N LEU A 480 9.34 -6.30 38.11
CA LEU A 480 8.09 -5.80 37.53
C LEU A 480 8.25 -5.65 36.01
N SER A 481 8.01 -6.73 35.27
CA SER A 481 7.86 -6.72 33.82
C SER A 481 6.53 -6.07 33.45
N GLN A 482 6.55 -5.07 32.56
CA GLN A 482 5.33 -4.38 32.14
C GLN A 482 4.50 -5.18 31.13
N GLY A 483 4.97 -6.34 30.65
CA GLY A 483 4.23 -7.17 29.70
C GLY A 483 4.46 -6.75 28.24
N PHE A 484 3.45 -6.95 27.39
CA PHE A 484 3.52 -6.57 25.98
C PHE A 484 2.21 -5.97 25.47
N LEU A 485 2.35 -5.10 24.47
CA LEU A 485 1.25 -4.47 23.75
C LEU A 485 1.53 -4.59 22.25
N ILE A 486 0.66 -5.32 21.55
CA ILE A 486 0.77 -5.60 20.12
C ILE A 486 -0.48 -5.09 19.43
N HIS A 487 -0.32 -4.16 18.49
CA HIS A 487 -1.40 -3.74 17.61
C HIS A 487 -1.32 -4.53 16.32
N TYR A 488 -2.43 -5.08 15.84
CA TYR A 488 -2.48 -5.78 14.56
C TYR A 488 -3.43 -5.09 13.60
N ARG A 489 -3.12 -5.19 12.31
CA ARG A 489 -4.00 -4.70 11.23
C ARG A 489 -3.86 -5.55 9.98
N GLU A 490 -4.96 -5.66 9.25
CA GLU A 490 -4.99 -6.27 7.92
C GLU A 490 -4.32 -5.36 6.89
N LEU A 491 -3.50 -5.97 6.04
CA LEU A 491 -2.85 -5.38 4.89
C LEU A 491 -3.18 -6.20 3.65
N GLU A 492 -3.13 -5.54 2.50
CA GLU A 492 -3.08 -6.25 1.22
C GLU A 492 -1.85 -7.17 1.16
N ARG A 493 -2.01 -8.38 0.61
CA ARG A 493 -0.87 -9.27 0.34
C ARG A 493 0.12 -8.55 -0.57
N ASN A 494 1.40 -8.54 -0.19
CA ASN A 494 2.49 -7.97 -1.00
C ASN A 494 2.85 -8.87 -2.20
N ASP A 495 1.84 -9.47 -2.83
CA ASP A 495 1.96 -10.26 -4.06
C ASP A 495 1.92 -9.37 -5.31
N THR A 496 1.88 -8.04 -5.15
CA THR A 496 1.75 -7.09 -6.25
C THR A 496 3.10 -6.66 -6.82
N CYS A 497 3.30 -6.86 -8.12
CA CYS A 497 4.41 -6.30 -8.88
C CYS A 497 4.33 -4.76 -8.97
N ALA A 498 5.47 -4.10 -9.18
CA ALA A 498 5.54 -2.64 -9.33
C ALA A 498 4.65 -2.13 -10.48
N ALA A 499 3.99 -0.98 -10.28
CA ALA A 499 3.15 -0.37 -11.30
C ALA A 499 3.96 0.00 -12.56
N LEU A 500 3.43 -0.35 -13.74
CA LEU A 500 4.07 -0.12 -15.03
C LEU A 500 3.68 1.25 -15.60
N PRO A 501 4.61 1.99 -16.23
CA PRO A 501 4.29 3.27 -16.85
C PRO A 501 3.38 3.09 -18.08
N PRO A 502 2.55 4.10 -18.41
CA PRO A 502 1.71 4.06 -19.61
C PRO A 502 2.56 4.09 -20.89
N VAL A 503 2.15 3.31 -21.91
CA VAL A 503 2.83 3.24 -23.21
C VAL A 503 2.35 4.35 -24.13
N SER A 504 3.27 5.05 -24.78
CA SER A 504 2.97 6.11 -25.75
C SER A 504 2.38 5.53 -27.05
N SER A 505 1.30 6.12 -27.56
CA SER A 505 0.60 5.66 -28.77
C SER A 505 0.13 4.19 -28.71
N GLY A 506 -0.25 3.71 -27.52
CA GLY A 506 -0.80 2.38 -27.28
C GLY A 506 -1.63 2.33 -25.98
N TRP A 507 -2.17 1.16 -25.66
CA TRP A 507 -2.85 0.88 -24.40
C TRP A 507 -2.44 -0.49 -23.86
N SER A 508 -2.70 -0.70 -22.57
CA SER A 508 -2.50 -1.99 -21.91
C SER A 508 -3.80 -2.45 -21.25
N SER A 509 -3.98 -3.77 -21.20
CA SER A 509 -5.07 -4.43 -20.48
C SER A 509 -4.49 -5.50 -19.57
N SER A 510 -4.98 -5.58 -18.33
CA SER A 510 -4.56 -6.57 -17.35
C SER A 510 -5.63 -7.65 -17.17
N SER A 511 -5.20 -8.87 -16.87
CA SER A 511 -6.11 -9.99 -16.57
C SER A 511 -6.82 -9.83 -15.21
N HIS A 512 -6.23 -9.07 -14.28
CA HIS A 512 -6.76 -8.82 -12.93
C HIS A 512 -6.76 -7.31 -12.60
N PRO A 513 -7.63 -6.84 -11.67
CA PRO A 513 -7.68 -5.44 -11.24
C PRO A 513 -6.42 -4.99 -10.48
N SER A 514 -5.82 -5.90 -9.70
CA SER A 514 -4.56 -5.71 -8.99
C SER A 514 -3.45 -6.49 -9.68
N LEU A 515 -2.22 -5.94 -9.71
CA LEU A 515 -1.07 -6.50 -10.43
C LEU A 515 -0.37 -7.60 -9.60
N VAL A 516 -1.13 -8.62 -9.18
CA VAL A 516 -0.66 -9.72 -8.34
C VAL A 516 0.17 -10.76 -9.12
N ARG A 517 0.86 -11.66 -8.41
CA ARG A 517 1.58 -12.81 -8.99
C ARG A 517 0.75 -13.55 -10.03
N GLY A 518 1.36 -13.85 -11.19
CA GLY A 518 0.68 -14.51 -12.31
C GLY A 518 -0.23 -13.58 -13.14
N SER A 519 -0.37 -12.31 -12.77
CA SER A 519 -1.08 -11.33 -13.60
C SER A 519 -0.40 -11.19 -14.96
N VAL A 520 -1.23 -11.13 -15.99
CA VAL A 520 -0.81 -10.99 -17.39
C VAL A 520 -1.25 -9.63 -17.88
N VAL A 521 -0.31 -8.86 -18.42
CA VAL A 521 -0.56 -7.55 -19.03
C VAL A 521 -0.30 -7.66 -20.52
N THR A 522 -1.30 -7.32 -21.32
CA THR A 522 -1.24 -7.33 -22.78
C THR A 522 -1.24 -5.90 -23.31
N TYR A 523 -0.27 -5.59 -24.16
CA TYR A 523 -0.09 -4.28 -24.78
C TYR A 523 -0.52 -4.29 -26.25
N GLU A 524 -1.17 -3.22 -26.66
CA GLU A 524 -1.61 -3.03 -28.03
C GLU A 524 -1.31 -1.60 -28.49
N CYS A 525 -0.80 -1.47 -29.72
CA CYS A 525 -0.46 -0.18 -30.31
C CYS A 525 -1.61 0.40 -31.12
N GLN A 526 -1.66 1.73 -31.20
CA GLN A 526 -2.64 2.41 -32.06
C GLN A 526 -2.43 2.05 -33.55
N PRO A 527 -3.50 2.06 -34.37
CA PRO A 527 -3.40 1.75 -35.79
C PRO A 527 -2.33 2.60 -36.50
N GLY A 528 -1.39 1.95 -37.19
CA GLY A 528 -0.25 2.61 -37.87
C GLY A 528 1.04 2.62 -37.04
N TYR A 529 1.04 2.01 -35.86
CA TYR A 529 2.21 1.74 -35.04
C TYR A 529 2.37 0.23 -34.84
N ASP A 530 3.60 -0.26 -34.97
CA ASP A 530 3.97 -1.64 -34.67
C ASP A 530 4.62 -1.71 -33.28
N ILE A 531 4.35 -2.81 -32.57
CA ILE A 531 4.89 -3.05 -31.25
C ILE A 531 6.35 -3.52 -31.33
N VAL A 532 7.22 -2.91 -30.55
CA VAL A 532 8.65 -3.26 -30.45
C VAL A 532 8.93 -3.68 -29.01
N GLY A 533 9.14 -4.98 -28.81
CA GLY A 533 9.29 -5.61 -27.50
C GLY A 533 8.30 -6.77 -27.33
N SER A 534 8.04 -7.16 -26.08
CA SER A 534 7.03 -8.17 -25.76
C SER A 534 5.65 -7.53 -25.68
N ASP A 535 4.70 -8.06 -26.45
CA ASP A 535 3.28 -7.70 -26.41
C ASP A 535 2.57 -8.21 -25.15
N ILE A 536 3.12 -9.24 -24.51
CA ILE A 536 2.62 -9.83 -23.26
C ILE A 536 3.74 -9.86 -22.22
N ILE A 537 3.45 -9.34 -21.02
CA ILE A 537 4.34 -9.45 -19.86
C ILE A 537 3.59 -10.02 -18.65
N THR A 538 4.30 -10.78 -17.82
CA THR A 538 3.71 -11.50 -16.68
C THR A 538 4.43 -11.18 -15.38
N CYS A 539 3.67 -11.01 -14.29
CA CYS A 539 4.22 -10.84 -12.95
C CYS A 539 4.73 -12.19 -12.41
N GLN A 540 6.04 -12.29 -12.21
CA GLN A 540 6.73 -13.53 -11.83
C GLN A 540 6.69 -13.79 -10.32
N TRP A 541 7.18 -14.96 -9.89
CA TRP A 541 7.18 -15.40 -8.49
C TRP A 541 8.04 -14.51 -7.57
N ASP A 542 9.06 -13.87 -8.12
CA ASP A 542 9.99 -12.95 -7.46
C ASP A 542 9.48 -11.49 -7.42
N LEU A 543 8.21 -11.26 -7.80
CA LEU A 543 7.59 -9.93 -7.90
C LEU A 543 8.25 -9.02 -8.95
N SER A 544 9.00 -9.59 -9.89
CA SER A 544 9.52 -8.90 -11.07
C SER A 544 8.64 -9.12 -12.30
N TRP A 545 8.73 -8.21 -13.27
CA TRP A 545 8.09 -8.38 -14.58
C TRP A 545 8.96 -9.23 -15.49
N SER A 546 8.34 -10.14 -16.25
CA SER A 546 9.05 -11.02 -17.18
C SER A 546 9.87 -10.29 -18.24
N ASN A 547 9.39 -9.13 -18.70
CA ASN A 547 10.05 -8.28 -19.69
C ASN A 547 9.76 -6.79 -19.38
N ALA A 548 10.55 -5.89 -19.95
CA ALA A 548 10.30 -4.45 -19.89
C ALA A 548 9.08 -4.05 -20.77
N PRO A 549 8.38 -2.93 -20.46
CA PRO A 549 7.28 -2.43 -21.27
C PRO A 549 7.68 -2.21 -22.75
N PRO A 550 6.84 -2.61 -23.72
CA PRO A 550 7.12 -2.44 -25.14
C PRO A 550 6.95 -0.98 -25.58
N THR A 551 7.51 -0.66 -26.75
CA THR A 551 7.38 0.67 -27.36
C THR A 551 6.64 0.59 -28.69
N CYS A 552 5.71 1.51 -28.94
CA CYS A 552 4.98 1.58 -30.20
C CYS A 552 5.72 2.46 -31.20
N ARG A 553 6.17 1.87 -32.32
CA ARG A 553 6.93 2.59 -33.37
C ARG A 553 6.08 2.76 -34.62
N LYS A 554 6.01 3.98 -35.16
CA LYS A 554 5.22 4.29 -36.36
C LYS A 554 5.71 3.50 -37.58
N VAL A 555 4.79 2.86 -38.30
CA VAL A 555 5.07 2.10 -39.53
C VAL A 555 5.31 3.07 -40.68
N GLN A 556 6.47 2.95 -41.34
CA GLN A 556 6.93 3.87 -42.40
C GLN A 556 7.13 3.17 -43.76
N TYR A 557 6.66 1.94 -43.91
CA TYR A 557 6.81 1.12 -45.11
C TYR A 557 5.45 0.57 -45.57
N CYS A 558 5.33 0.37 -46.88
CA CYS A 558 4.24 -0.39 -47.49
C CYS A 558 4.62 -1.89 -47.58
N SER A 559 3.61 -2.77 -47.54
CA SER A 559 3.79 -4.21 -47.77
C SER A 559 4.31 -4.51 -49.18
N ASP A 560 4.97 -5.65 -49.41
CA ASP A 560 5.45 -6.01 -50.75
C ASP A 560 4.28 -6.14 -51.76
N PRO A 561 4.27 -5.40 -52.90
CA PRO A 561 3.24 -5.52 -53.93
C PRO A 561 3.26 -6.84 -54.72
N GLY A 562 4.23 -7.72 -54.48
CA GLY A 562 4.38 -9.03 -55.11
C GLY A 562 5.07 -8.99 -56.49
N GLU A 563 5.33 -10.17 -57.05
CA GLU A 563 5.88 -10.34 -58.40
C GLU A 563 4.76 -10.53 -59.44
N VAL A 564 5.00 -10.10 -60.69
CA VAL A 564 4.04 -10.22 -61.79
C VAL A 564 4.50 -11.32 -62.74
N VAL A 565 3.68 -12.35 -62.90
CA VAL A 565 3.94 -13.49 -63.82
C VAL A 565 4.01 -12.97 -65.26
N ASN A 566 5.00 -13.43 -66.04
CA ASN A 566 5.29 -12.95 -67.41
C ASN A 566 5.54 -11.43 -67.49
N GLY A 567 6.11 -10.87 -66.42
CA GLY A 567 6.56 -9.49 -66.34
C GLY A 567 7.79 -9.33 -65.46
N ALA A 568 8.30 -8.11 -65.41
CA ALA A 568 9.39 -7.68 -64.56
C ALA A 568 8.97 -6.44 -63.78
N ARG A 569 9.43 -6.34 -62.53
CA ARG A 569 9.26 -5.15 -61.68
C ARG A 569 10.59 -4.44 -61.51
N THR A 570 10.56 -3.11 -61.58
CA THR A 570 11.72 -2.23 -61.39
C THR A 570 11.38 -1.21 -60.32
N VAL A 571 12.20 -1.14 -59.27
CA VAL A 571 12.03 -0.17 -58.18
C VAL A 571 12.79 1.11 -58.54
N LEU A 572 12.07 2.22 -58.65
CA LEU A 572 12.61 3.52 -59.01
C LEU A 572 12.68 4.41 -57.76
N GLY A 573 13.91 4.75 -57.36
CA GLY A 573 14.20 5.63 -56.22
C GLY A 573 14.62 4.87 -54.96
N GLY A 574 15.94 4.87 -54.71
CA GLY A 574 16.53 4.57 -53.40
C GLY A 574 17.09 3.16 -53.20
N ALA A 575 18.43 3.06 -53.22
CA ALA A 575 19.29 1.93 -52.82
C ALA A 575 19.35 0.71 -53.76
N ARG A 576 20.49 0.65 -54.46
CA ARG A 576 21.10 -0.51 -55.11
C ARG A 576 21.17 -1.68 -54.10
N GLN A 577 20.51 -2.80 -54.42
CA GLN A 577 20.39 -4.04 -53.64
C GLN A 577 19.45 -3.98 -52.42
N VAL A 578 18.15 -4.14 -52.68
CA VAL A 578 17.15 -4.45 -51.66
C VAL A 578 17.17 -5.97 -51.45
N ALA A 579 17.94 -6.43 -50.46
CA ALA A 579 17.96 -7.83 -50.02
C ALA A 579 16.82 -8.16 -49.03
N GLU A 580 16.08 -7.15 -48.54
CA GLU A 580 14.97 -7.31 -47.60
C GLU A 580 13.78 -6.49 -48.11
N ALA A 581 12.64 -7.14 -48.34
CA ALA A 581 11.44 -6.63 -49.01
C ALA A 581 10.71 -5.45 -48.31
N LEU A 582 11.41 -4.35 -48.02
CA LEU A 582 10.89 -3.17 -47.34
C LEU A 582 10.76 -1.98 -48.31
N PHE A 583 9.55 -1.44 -48.44
CA PHE A 583 9.21 -0.36 -49.37
C PHE A 583 8.85 0.93 -48.62
N PRO A 584 9.81 1.85 -48.36
CA PRO A 584 9.51 3.07 -47.63
C PRO A 584 8.54 4.01 -48.36
N VAL A 585 7.87 4.88 -47.60
CA VAL A 585 6.99 5.92 -48.16
C VAL A 585 7.72 6.77 -49.21
N GLY A 586 7.09 6.98 -50.36
CA GLY A 586 7.62 7.74 -51.49
C GLY A 586 8.30 6.89 -52.58
N VAL A 587 8.49 5.58 -52.36
CA VAL A 587 9.03 4.66 -53.38
C VAL A 587 8.01 4.43 -54.50
N VAL A 588 8.51 4.34 -55.72
CA VAL A 588 7.72 4.04 -56.92
C VAL A 588 8.20 2.71 -57.53
N VAL A 589 7.29 1.75 -57.70
CA VAL A 589 7.55 0.47 -58.35
C VAL A 589 6.91 0.48 -59.74
N ARG A 590 7.70 0.27 -60.80
CA ARG A 590 7.25 0.21 -62.19
C ARG A 590 7.23 -1.23 -62.69
N PHE A 591 6.15 -1.61 -63.37
CA PHE A 591 5.97 -2.93 -63.95
C PHE A 591 6.10 -2.87 -65.48
N SER A 592 6.61 -3.96 -66.07
CA SER A 592 6.74 -4.16 -67.51
C SER A 592 6.45 -5.62 -67.86
N CYS A 593 5.76 -5.90 -68.97
CA CYS A 593 5.52 -7.28 -69.40
C CYS A 593 6.60 -7.81 -70.35
N SER A 594 6.75 -9.13 -70.41
CA SER A 594 7.58 -9.80 -71.42
C SER A 594 6.96 -9.68 -72.83
N GLU A 595 7.75 -9.98 -73.85
CA GLU A 595 7.32 -9.89 -75.26
C GLU A 595 6.06 -10.72 -75.52
N GLY A 596 5.06 -10.13 -76.19
CA GLY A 596 3.75 -10.74 -76.47
C GLY A 596 2.66 -10.50 -75.40
N TYR A 597 3.04 -9.98 -74.23
CA TYR A 597 2.12 -9.68 -73.13
C TYR A 597 1.89 -8.16 -72.98
N GLN A 598 0.65 -7.77 -72.68
CA GLN A 598 0.25 -6.38 -72.43
C GLN A 598 -0.13 -6.20 -70.95
N LEU A 599 0.28 -5.08 -70.35
CA LEU A 599 -0.09 -4.73 -68.96
C LEU A 599 -1.58 -4.37 -68.88
N GLU A 600 -2.27 -5.00 -67.93
CA GLU A 600 -3.62 -4.67 -67.50
C GLU A 600 -3.56 -4.15 -66.06
N GLY A 601 -3.80 -2.84 -65.89
CA GLY A 601 -3.72 -2.13 -64.61
C GLY A 601 -2.74 -0.94 -64.65
N ALA A 602 -2.45 -0.37 -63.48
CA ALA A 602 -1.54 0.76 -63.37
C ALA A 602 -0.09 0.35 -63.68
N PRO A 603 0.65 1.08 -64.56
CA PRO A 603 2.02 0.72 -64.92
C PRO A 603 3.05 1.02 -63.82
N SER A 604 2.66 1.78 -62.80
CA SER A 604 3.49 2.10 -61.64
C SER A 604 2.66 2.26 -60.37
N LEU A 605 3.20 1.80 -59.23
CA LEU A 605 2.62 1.94 -57.90
C LEU A 605 3.51 2.83 -57.02
N THR A 606 2.89 3.77 -56.29
CA THR A 606 3.59 4.67 -55.36
C THR A 606 3.14 4.42 -53.93
N CYS A 607 4.08 4.30 -52.98
CA CYS A 607 3.75 4.13 -51.56
C CYS A 607 3.44 5.49 -50.91
N HIS A 608 2.19 5.69 -50.47
CA HIS A 608 1.74 6.92 -49.81
C HIS A 608 1.62 6.74 -48.30
N SER A 609 2.06 7.74 -47.54
CA SER A 609 1.80 7.84 -46.09
C SER A 609 0.34 8.19 -45.84
N ARG A 610 -0.20 7.70 -44.73
CA ARG A 610 -1.54 8.05 -44.24
C ARG A 610 -1.43 8.59 -42.82
N ASP A 611 -2.14 9.67 -42.52
CA ASP A 611 -2.07 10.29 -41.19
C ASP A 611 -2.71 9.42 -40.10
N THR A 612 -3.72 8.61 -40.47
CA THR A 612 -4.52 7.78 -39.55
C THR A 612 -4.46 6.28 -39.87
N GLY A 613 -3.30 5.75 -40.28
CA GLY A 613 -3.11 4.31 -40.44
C GLY A 613 -1.82 3.92 -41.12
N THR A 614 -1.73 2.65 -41.53
CA THR A 614 -0.55 2.13 -42.23
C THR A 614 -0.39 2.74 -43.63
N PRO A 615 0.85 2.99 -44.09
CA PRO A 615 1.12 3.40 -45.47
C PRO A 615 0.52 2.42 -46.48
N LYS A 616 -0.03 2.94 -47.58
CA LYS A 616 -0.73 2.13 -48.59
C LYS A 616 -0.26 2.49 -50.00
N TRP A 617 -0.21 1.48 -50.86
CA TRP A 617 0.02 1.66 -52.30
C TRP A 617 -1.10 2.46 -52.96
N SER A 618 -0.72 3.26 -53.96
CA SER A 618 -1.62 4.06 -54.79
C SER A 618 -2.70 3.23 -55.49
N ASP A 619 -2.38 1.99 -55.88
CA ASP A 619 -3.27 1.11 -56.63
C ASP A 619 -2.99 -0.38 -56.37
N ARG A 620 -3.78 -1.29 -56.97
CA ARG A 620 -3.55 -2.76 -56.90
C ARG A 620 -2.47 -3.21 -57.90
N SER A 621 -1.84 -4.36 -57.66
CA SER A 621 -0.80 -4.91 -58.54
C SER A 621 -1.34 -5.26 -59.95
N PRO A 622 -0.65 -4.84 -61.03
CA PRO A 622 -1.09 -5.09 -62.41
C PRO A 622 -0.82 -6.53 -62.87
N LYS A 623 -1.49 -6.96 -63.95
CA LYS A 623 -1.33 -8.30 -64.55
C LYS A 623 -0.83 -8.21 -65.99
N CYS A 624 0.03 -9.14 -66.40
CA CYS A 624 0.47 -9.29 -67.78
C CYS A 624 -0.40 -10.33 -68.50
N VAL A 625 -1.19 -9.88 -69.47
CA VAL A 625 -2.10 -10.75 -70.25
C VAL A 625 -1.61 -10.89 -71.68
N LEU A 626 -1.66 -12.11 -72.21
CA LEU A 626 -1.25 -12.41 -73.58
C LEU A 626 -2.30 -11.84 -74.55
N LYS A 627 -1.87 -11.07 -75.56
CA LYS A 627 -2.77 -10.50 -76.57
C LYS A 627 -2.47 -11.10 -77.95
N TYR A 628 -3.46 -11.77 -78.51
CA TYR A 628 -3.35 -12.42 -79.81
C TYR A 628 -3.53 -11.43 -80.97
N GLU A 629 -2.78 -11.63 -82.06
CA GLU A 629 -3.04 -10.92 -83.31
C GLU A 629 -4.30 -11.47 -83.99
N PRO A 630 -5.23 -10.63 -84.46
CA PRO A 630 -6.49 -11.09 -85.02
C PRO A 630 -6.33 -11.68 -86.44
N CYS A 631 -7.09 -12.74 -86.75
CA CYS A 631 -7.07 -13.39 -88.07
C CYS A 631 -7.58 -12.43 -89.18
N PRO A 632 -6.93 -12.37 -90.34
CA PRO A 632 -7.45 -11.63 -91.49
C PRO A 632 -8.70 -12.30 -92.05
N ASN A 633 -9.56 -11.52 -92.73
CA ASN A 633 -10.74 -12.07 -93.39
C ASN A 633 -10.35 -13.06 -94.51
N PRO A 634 -10.82 -14.32 -94.48
CA PRO A 634 -10.44 -15.35 -95.45
C PRO A 634 -11.10 -15.21 -96.84
N GLY A 635 -12.04 -14.26 -97.00
CA GLY A 635 -12.76 -14.03 -98.26
C GLY A 635 -14.08 -14.81 -98.35
N ILE A 636 -14.91 -14.44 -99.35
CA ILE A 636 -16.20 -15.09 -99.61
C ILE A 636 -16.08 -16.11 -100.76
N PRO A 637 -16.73 -17.28 -100.65
CA PRO A 637 -16.78 -18.23 -101.76
C PRO A 637 -17.61 -17.74 -102.94
N GLU A 638 -17.22 -18.15 -104.14
CA GLU A 638 -17.97 -17.91 -105.36
C GLU A 638 -19.33 -18.62 -105.29
N ASN A 639 -20.41 -17.90 -105.61
CA ASN A 639 -21.80 -18.33 -105.41
C ASN A 639 -22.20 -18.63 -103.94
N GLY A 640 -21.57 -17.94 -102.97
CA GLY A 640 -21.97 -17.94 -101.57
C GLY A 640 -21.86 -16.58 -100.87
N TYR A 641 -22.19 -16.55 -99.57
CA TYR A 641 -22.09 -15.38 -98.69
C TYR A 641 -21.66 -15.79 -97.27
N GLN A 642 -21.20 -14.81 -96.47
CA GLN A 642 -20.78 -15.01 -95.07
C GLN A 642 -21.67 -14.25 -94.09
N THR A 643 -21.77 -14.71 -92.84
CA THR A 643 -22.65 -14.12 -91.81
C THR A 643 -22.34 -12.68 -91.44
N LEU A 644 -21.06 -12.31 -91.34
CA LEU A 644 -20.61 -11.00 -90.89
C LEU A 644 -19.32 -10.63 -91.64
N TYR A 645 -19.16 -9.37 -92.04
CA TYR A 645 -17.92 -8.87 -92.63
C TYR A 645 -17.13 -8.04 -91.61
N LYS A 646 -15.94 -8.51 -91.23
CA LYS A 646 -14.90 -7.74 -90.54
C LYS A 646 -13.60 -7.83 -91.32
N HIS A 647 -12.76 -6.80 -91.27
CA HIS A 647 -11.40 -6.88 -91.83
C HIS A 647 -10.48 -7.81 -91.03
N ARG A 648 -10.71 -7.92 -89.71
CA ARG A 648 -9.94 -8.74 -88.77
C ARG A 648 -10.86 -9.33 -87.68
N TYR A 649 -10.66 -10.59 -87.34
CA TYR A 649 -11.43 -11.34 -86.33
C TYR A 649 -10.55 -11.67 -85.12
N GLN A 650 -11.05 -11.42 -83.91
CA GLN A 650 -10.30 -11.71 -82.68
C GLN A 650 -10.19 -13.23 -82.47
N ALA A 651 -9.14 -13.67 -81.77
CA ALA A 651 -8.96 -15.08 -81.43
C ALA A 651 -10.17 -15.61 -80.63
N GLY A 652 -10.74 -16.72 -81.07
CA GLY A 652 -11.98 -17.31 -80.55
C GLY A 652 -13.26 -16.93 -81.31
N GLU A 653 -13.22 -15.94 -82.22
CA GLU A 653 -14.37 -15.60 -83.06
C GLU A 653 -14.60 -16.63 -84.17
N THR A 654 -15.88 -16.84 -84.53
CA THR A 654 -16.30 -17.81 -85.55
C THR A 654 -16.98 -17.11 -86.73
N LEU A 655 -16.75 -17.62 -87.94
CA LEU A 655 -17.31 -17.11 -89.19
C LEU A 655 -18.00 -18.26 -89.93
N ARG A 656 -19.22 -18.02 -90.39
CA ARG A 656 -20.06 -19.05 -91.02
C ARG A 656 -20.41 -18.66 -92.45
N PHE A 657 -20.40 -19.65 -93.34
CA PHE A 657 -20.65 -19.49 -94.78
C PHE A 657 -21.92 -20.20 -95.23
N PHE A 658 -22.51 -19.68 -96.31
CA PHE A 658 -23.70 -20.22 -96.96
C PHE A 658 -23.55 -20.15 -98.48
N CYS A 659 -24.15 -21.10 -99.20
CA CYS A 659 -24.22 -21.09 -100.66
C CYS A 659 -25.60 -20.61 -101.13
N TYR A 660 -25.66 -20.01 -102.32
CA TYR A 660 -26.93 -19.69 -102.97
C TYR A 660 -27.63 -20.96 -103.48
N GLU A 661 -28.94 -20.89 -103.73
CA GLU A 661 -29.75 -22.04 -104.17
C GLU A 661 -29.18 -22.73 -105.42
N GLY A 662 -29.19 -24.06 -105.43
CA GLY A 662 -28.63 -24.89 -106.51
C GLY A 662 -27.16 -25.30 -106.33
N TYR A 663 -26.50 -24.85 -105.25
CA TYR A 663 -25.13 -25.22 -104.91
C TYR A 663 -25.03 -25.85 -103.52
N GLU A 664 -24.24 -26.91 -103.42
CA GLU A 664 -23.89 -27.58 -102.16
C GLU A 664 -22.58 -27.02 -101.61
N LEU A 665 -22.55 -26.74 -100.30
CA LEU A 665 -21.36 -26.24 -99.61
C LEU A 665 -20.41 -27.40 -99.34
N ILE A 666 -19.22 -27.36 -99.94
CA ILE A 666 -18.17 -28.36 -99.74
C ILE A 666 -17.08 -27.74 -98.87
N GLY A 667 -16.94 -28.28 -97.66
CA GLY A 667 -15.98 -27.83 -96.65
C GLY A 667 -16.64 -27.57 -95.29
N GLU A 668 -15.89 -26.95 -94.37
CA GLU A 668 -16.40 -26.63 -93.04
C GLU A 668 -17.34 -25.41 -93.10
N VAL A 669 -18.57 -25.58 -92.60
CA VAL A 669 -19.61 -24.53 -92.66
C VAL A 669 -19.24 -23.35 -91.76
N THR A 670 -18.56 -23.61 -90.64
CA THR A 670 -18.15 -22.60 -89.65
C THR A 670 -16.68 -22.74 -89.32
N ILE A 671 -15.89 -21.72 -89.64
CA ILE A 671 -14.47 -21.66 -89.30
C ILE A 671 -14.24 -20.78 -88.07
N THR A 672 -13.25 -21.11 -87.26
CA THR A 672 -12.93 -20.41 -86.00
C THR A 672 -11.50 -19.88 -86.03
N CYS A 673 -11.30 -18.62 -85.64
CA CYS A 673 -9.96 -18.04 -85.50
C CYS A 673 -9.29 -18.63 -84.25
N ILE A 674 -8.37 -19.57 -84.42
CA ILE A 674 -7.68 -20.22 -83.31
C ILE A 674 -6.59 -19.27 -82.78
N PRO A 675 -6.49 -19.07 -81.45
CA PRO A 675 -5.43 -18.26 -80.85
C PRO A 675 -4.04 -18.76 -81.27
N GLY A 676 -3.22 -17.87 -81.84
CA GLY A 676 -1.84 -18.18 -82.27
C GLY A 676 -1.01 -16.92 -82.53
N HIS A 677 0.26 -17.11 -82.90
CA HIS A 677 1.19 -16.02 -83.26
C HIS A 677 1.83 -16.30 -84.64
N PRO A 678 1.17 -15.93 -85.77
CA PRO A 678 -0.13 -15.26 -85.88
C PRO A 678 -1.32 -16.21 -85.67
N SER A 679 -2.47 -15.68 -85.25
CA SER A 679 -3.71 -16.48 -85.16
C SER A 679 -4.13 -16.95 -86.55
N GLN A 680 -4.55 -18.21 -86.66
CA GLN A 680 -4.89 -18.85 -87.92
C GLN A 680 -6.30 -19.44 -87.88
N TRP A 681 -6.94 -19.51 -89.04
CA TRP A 681 -8.23 -20.18 -89.18
C TRP A 681 -8.05 -21.70 -89.04
N ASN A 682 -8.94 -22.34 -88.29
CA ASN A 682 -8.94 -23.79 -88.09
C ASN A 682 -9.13 -24.61 -89.38
N SER A 683 -9.69 -24.00 -90.43
CA SER A 683 -10.00 -24.66 -91.70
C SER A 683 -10.02 -23.62 -92.84
N PRO A 684 -9.71 -24.03 -94.09
CA PRO A 684 -9.82 -23.16 -95.26
C PRO A 684 -11.28 -22.79 -95.56
N PRO A 685 -11.55 -21.66 -96.26
CA PRO A 685 -12.92 -21.28 -96.60
C PRO A 685 -13.58 -22.34 -97.52
N PRO A 686 -14.85 -22.71 -97.27
CA PRO A 686 -15.56 -23.70 -98.09
C PRO A 686 -15.87 -23.14 -99.48
N PHE A 687 -16.22 -24.00 -100.43
CA PHE A 687 -16.64 -23.58 -101.79
C PHE A 687 -17.98 -24.22 -102.17
N CYS A 688 -18.72 -23.56 -103.06
CA CYS A 688 -20.07 -23.94 -103.47
C CYS A 688 -20.03 -24.67 -104.82
N LYS A 689 -20.53 -25.91 -104.91
CA LYS A 689 -20.55 -26.73 -106.14
C LYS A 689 -21.98 -27.09 -106.56
N ALA A 690 -22.29 -27.00 -107.85
CA ALA A 690 -23.62 -27.34 -108.39
C ALA A 690 -23.89 -28.86 -108.38
N TYR A 691 -25.17 -29.25 -108.19
CA TYR A 691 -25.61 -30.65 -108.12
C TYR A 691 -25.90 -31.27 -109.51
N GLU A 692 -25.42 -32.49 -109.76
CA GLU A 692 -25.77 -33.35 -110.90
C GLU A 692 -26.32 -34.69 -110.38
N GLU A 693 -27.51 -35.09 -110.83
CA GLU A 693 -28.28 -36.25 -110.33
C GLU A 693 -28.55 -37.24 -111.48
N LEU A 694 -28.21 -38.53 -111.31
CA LEU A 694 -29.00 -39.72 -111.75
C LEU A 694 -28.19 -41.06 -111.62
N LEU A 695 -28.69 -41.95 -110.73
CA LEU A 695 -28.98 -43.42 -110.85
C LEU A 695 -27.90 -44.40 -111.40
N GLU A 696 -27.61 -45.62 -110.88
CA GLU A 696 -28.39 -46.65 -110.15
C GLU A 696 -27.45 -47.69 -109.46
N ASP A 697 -27.81 -48.06 -108.23
CA ASP A 697 -28.09 -49.42 -107.71
C ASP A 697 -27.02 -50.49 -107.35
N HIS A 698 -27.41 -51.30 -106.34
CA HIS A 698 -26.82 -52.52 -105.73
C HIS A 698 -25.76 -52.35 -104.60
N LYS A 699 -25.78 -53.10 -103.49
CA LYS A 699 -26.67 -54.10 -102.86
C LYS A 699 -26.09 -54.44 -101.47
N LEU A 700 -26.97 -54.78 -100.52
CA LEU A 700 -26.77 -55.21 -99.11
C LEU A 700 -25.55 -56.10 -98.78
N GLU A 701 -24.98 -55.89 -97.59
CA GLU A 701 -24.65 -56.98 -96.65
C GLU A 701 -24.98 -56.62 -95.18
N VAL A 702 -25.39 -57.65 -94.44
CA VAL A 702 -25.92 -57.66 -93.07
C VAL A 702 -24.97 -58.44 -92.17
N SER A 703 -24.56 -57.88 -91.02
CA SER A 703 -24.33 -58.58 -89.74
C SER A 703 -23.68 -57.64 -88.70
N ARG A 704 -23.75 -57.83 -87.37
CA ARG A 704 -24.74 -58.34 -86.39
C ARG A 704 -24.08 -58.11 -85.02
N ALA A 705 -24.82 -57.55 -84.04
CA ALA A 705 -24.64 -57.64 -82.57
C ALA A 705 -23.28 -57.14 -81.96
N THR A 706 -23.17 -56.52 -80.79
CA THR A 706 -23.76 -56.73 -79.45
C THR A 706 -23.59 -55.43 -78.64
N ASP A 707 -24.64 -54.88 -78.01
CA ASP A 707 -24.96 -55.01 -76.57
C ASP A 707 -23.93 -54.28 -75.66
N ARG A 708 -24.26 -53.23 -74.88
CA ARG A 708 -25.20 -53.24 -73.76
C ARG A 708 -25.60 -51.82 -73.34
N SER A 709 -26.89 -51.60 -73.11
CA SER A 709 -27.36 -50.67 -72.07
C SER A 709 -27.23 -51.32 -70.70
N PRO A 710 -27.07 -50.54 -69.62
CA PRO A 710 -28.22 -50.47 -68.73
C PRO A 710 -28.53 -49.06 -68.23
N GLN A 711 -29.81 -48.78 -68.27
CA GLN A 711 -30.52 -47.80 -67.47
C GLN A 711 -30.41 -48.17 -65.98
N MET A 712 -30.09 -47.25 -65.07
CA MET A 712 -30.60 -47.29 -63.68
C MET A 712 -30.42 -45.96 -62.92
N LYS A 713 -31.38 -45.76 -62.01
CA LYS A 713 -31.72 -44.62 -61.14
C LYS A 713 -30.63 -44.23 -60.13
N GLY A 714 -30.67 -42.97 -59.70
CA GLY A 714 -30.14 -42.48 -58.41
C GLY A 714 -29.99 -40.96 -58.48
N GLY A 715 -30.80 -40.10 -57.87
CA GLY A 715 -31.40 -40.25 -56.54
C GLY A 715 -30.30 -40.17 -55.49
N ASN A 716 -30.06 -38.98 -54.93
CA ASN A 716 -29.23 -38.68 -53.74
C ASN A 716 -27.75 -38.30 -53.97
N ILE A 717 -27.48 -37.11 -54.54
CA ILE A 717 -26.19 -36.41 -54.40
C ILE A 717 -26.23 -35.36 -53.26
N ALA A 718 -27.41 -35.04 -52.73
CA ALA A 718 -27.56 -34.09 -51.62
C ALA A 718 -27.33 -34.72 -50.23
N LEU A 719 -27.29 -36.05 -50.06
CA LEU A 719 -27.17 -36.67 -48.73
C LEU A 719 -25.72 -36.94 -48.29
N ALA A 720 -24.78 -37.05 -49.24
CA ALA A 720 -23.38 -37.34 -48.94
C ALA A 720 -22.57 -36.10 -48.49
N ILE A 721 -23.02 -34.89 -48.84
CA ILE A 721 -22.34 -33.63 -48.47
C ILE A 721 -22.89 -33.07 -47.15
N PHE A 722 -24.20 -33.23 -46.89
CA PHE A 722 -24.84 -32.61 -45.73
C PHE A 722 -24.69 -33.42 -44.43
N MET A 723 -24.55 -34.75 -44.49
CA MET A 723 -24.32 -35.58 -43.29
C MET A 723 -23.04 -35.24 -42.52
N PRO A 724 -21.85 -35.07 -43.15
CA PRO A 724 -20.66 -34.67 -42.39
C PRO A 724 -20.73 -33.24 -41.84
N ILE A 725 -21.43 -32.32 -42.52
CA ILE A 725 -21.58 -30.93 -42.07
C ILE A 725 -22.51 -30.85 -40.85
N ILE A 726 -23.62 -31.59 -40.85
CA ILE A 726 -24.55 -31.64 -39.71
C ILE A 726 -23.88 -32.26 -38.48
N LEU A 727 -23.03 -33.28 -38.66
CA LEU A 727 -22.32 -33.93 -37.57
C LEU A 727 -21.28 -32.99 -36.92
N VAL A 728 -20.60 -32.16 -37.73
CA VAL A 728 -19.69 -31.12 -37.23
C VAL A 728 -20.44 -30.02 -36.47
N ILE A 729 -21.63 -29.62 -36.94
CA ILE A 729 -22.46 -28.62 -36.25
C ILE A 729 -22.94 -29.14 -34.89
N PHE A 730 -23.35 -30.41 -34.79
CA PHE A 730 -23.73 -31.00 -33.50
C PHE A 730 -22.55 -31.16 -32.53
N LEU A 731 -21.34 -31.46 -33.03
CA LEU A 731 -20.13 -31.51 -32.20
C LEU A 731 -19.75 -30.13 -31.67
N ILE A 732 -19.79 -29.09 -32.52
CA ILE A 732 -19.49 -27.71 -32.10
C ILE A 732 -20.56 -27.20 -31.13
N GLY A 733 -21.84 -27.49 -31.37
CA GLY A 733 -22.94 -27.15 -30.47
C GLY A 733 -22.86 -27.87 -29.12
N GLY A 734 -22.44 -29.13 -29.11
CA GLY A 734 -22.22 -29.90 -27.87
C GLY A 734 -21.05 -29.38 -27.05
N ILE A 735 -19.94 -29.00 -27.69
CA ILE A 735 -18.79 -28.37 -27.02
C ILE A 735 -19.18 -27.00 -26.45
N TYR A 736 -19.95 -26.22 -27.21
CA TYR A 736 -20.43 -24.91 -26.73
C TYR A 736 -21.30 -25.06 -25.49
N LEU A 737 -22.27 -25.98 -25.48
CA LEU A 737 -23.12 -26.24 -24.32
C LEU A 737 -22.38 -26.83 -23.10
N TYR A 738 -21.27 -27.54 -23.32
CA TYR A 738 -20.42 -28.06 -22.25
C TYR A 738 -19.62 -26.94 -21.55
N TYR A 739 -19.20 -25.91 -22.27
CA TYR A 739 -18.46 -24.77 -21.72
C TYR A 739 -19.35 -23.64 -21.17
N THR A 740 -20.64 -23.62 -21.52
CA THR A 740 -21.58 -22.60 -21.05
C THR A 740 -22.47 -23.06 -19.89
N LYS A 741 -22.07 -24.06 -19.11
CA LYS A 741 -22.82 -24.56 -17.95
C LYS A 741 -21.99 -24.60 -16.68
#